data_AF-A0A6S7AX31-F1
#
_entry.id   AF-A0A6S7AX31-F1
#
_cell.length_a   1.000
_cell.length_b   1.000
_cell.length_c   1.000
_cell.angle_alpha   90.00
_cell.angle_beta   90.00
_cell.angle_gamma   90.00
#
_symmetry.space_group_name_H-M   'P 1'
#
loop_
_entity.id
_entity.type
_entity.pdbx_description
1 polymer ?
#
loop_
_entity_poly.entity_id
_entity_poly.type
_entity_poly.pdbx_seq_one_letter_code
_entity_poly.pdbx_strand_id
1 'polypeptide(L)'
;MNFELRPLNNVETSSNPEFAWLATNGDPQFELTGWEALSGCAARISFELAKEDMPASPCMLYVDAGAGMSEHTAIGLAVGADGTVDQVVAFPPLVGPLRLDPIARSGLFSVKNFKLELLSDAQCPQELRERARRMASWRGGAQPAAAPAVGHTYQEWIDVHEPPASLYPALRARSKTWQLQPLVSIVMPTYNTPEKWLRMAIDSVVNQVYENWEFCIADDCSSKPEVKAVLDSYAAKDPRIKVAYRSTNGHISASSNTALELAVGDFVGLLDHDDELHPLALYCVVELINAHPDAAVIYSDEDKISIDGVRSDPYFKCDFNYDLFLSQNMISHFGVYKTSIMKEVGGFRTGFEGSQDYDLALRVLDRAGHHTVYHVPRALYHWRMIPESTAAGHEAKPYAHIAAMRALDEHLARNQINAHTVHAPGTDAFNKVVYDLPEVLPSVEIIIPTRDSAELVEQCVESVRQKSSYPNFRITIIDNGSVKQATHDLFARLQQDERIKVVRDDSPFNYSALNNRVALASTADFVCLMNNDIEVINADWLEEMVSVALQANVGAVGAKLLYPDDTIQHGGVVLGVGGIASHAHKHFPNTVPGYFARARLRNAMSAVTAACLLIRHSIYKEVGGLDEQLHVAYNDIDFCLRVREAGYRNVWTPYAELYHHESATRGAEDTPEKISRFNQESELVRQRWGALLLNDPSYSPNLTLTADDFSFAWPSRIANLG
;
A
#
# COMPACT_ATOMS: atom_id res chain seq x y z
N MET A 1 32.38 -26.16 14.33
CA MET A 1 32.07 -24.95 15.10
C MET A 1 30.68 -25.12 15.63
N ASN A 2 30.42 -24.77 16.90
CA ASN A 2 29.10 -24.92 17.48
C ASN A 2 28.41 -23.55 17.43
N PHE A 3 27.41 -23.43 16.57
CA PHE A 3 26.48 -22.30 16.55
C PHE A 3 25.28 -22.67 17.41
N GLU A 4 24.96 -21.86 18.42
CA GLU A 4 23.84 -22.10 19.33
C GLU A 4 23.02 -20.84 19.52
N LEU A 5 21.70 -20.98 19.47
CA LEU A 5 20.76 -19.92 19.84
C LEU A 5 20.53 -19.93 21.34
N ARG A 6 20.71 -18.78 21.99
CA ARG A 6 20.43 -18.59 23.43
C ARG A 6 19.35 -17.54 23.60
N PRO A 7 18.30 -17.81 24.40
CA PRO A 7 17.28 -16.79 24.67
C PRO A 7 17.95 -15.56 25.32
N LEU A 8 17.59 -14.37 24.85
CA LEU A 8 18.18 -13.10 25.26
C LEU A 8 17.14 -12.23 25.99
N ASN A 9 16.10 -11.75 25.28
CA ASN A 9 15.04 -10.89 25.82
C ASN A 9 13.65 -11.35 25.37
N ASN A 10 12.62 -11.07 26.17
CA ASN A 10 11.20 -11.31 25.86
C ASN A 10 10.84 -12.77 25.48
N VAL A 11 11.60 -13.74 25.99
CA VAL A 11 11.40 -15.16 25.76
C VAL A 11 11.42 -15.91 27.10
N GLU A 12 10.37 -16.69 27.34
CA GLU A 12 10.26 -17.59 28.50
C GLU A 12 10.10 -19.04 28.05
N THR A 13 10.46 -20.00 28.92
CA THR A 13 10.21 -21.42 28.65
C THR A 13 8.72 -21.72 28.69
N SER A 14 8.20 -22.35 27.64
CA SER A 14 6.79 -22.73 27.56
C SER A 14 6.49 -23.96 28.42
N SER A 15 5.29 -23.98 29.03
CA SER A 15 4.73 -25.15 29.72
C SER A 15 3.96 -26.10 28.78
N ASN A 16 3.71 -25.68 27.54
CA ASN A 16 3.11 -26.50 26.49
C ASN A 16 4.17 -27.43 25.87
N PRO A 17 3.99 -28.76 25.88
CA PRO A 17 5.00 -29.71 25.38
C PRO A 17 5.26 -29.62 23.87
N GLU A 18 4.37 -29.00 23.08
CA GLU A 18 4.54 -28.82 21.63
C GLU A 18 5.48 -27.66 21.28
N PHE A 19 5.64 -26.69 22.19
CA PHE A 19 6.42 -25.48 21.99
C PHE A 19 7.44 -25.26 23.10
N ALA A 20 8.70 -25.03 22.74
CA ALA A 20 9.79 -24.79 23.67
C ALA A 20 9.71 -23.41 24.36
N TRP A 21 9.13 -22.40 23.68
CA TRP A 21 9.22 -21.01 24.08
C TRP A 21 7.87 -20.28 24.04
N LEU A 22 7.72 -19.30 24.92
CA LEU A 22 6.67 -18.29 24.94
C LEU A 22 7.30 -16.92 24.71
N ALA A 23 6.89 -16.21 23.67
CA ALA A 23 7.23 -14.81 23.49
C ALA A 23 6.33 -13.93 24.36
N THR A 24 6.92 -13.15 25.25
CA THR A 24 6.17 -12.32 26.21
C THR A 24 5.66 -11.00 25.61
N ASN A 25 6.20 -10.60 24.46
CA ASN A 25 5.73 -9.49 23.64
C ASN A 25 6.08 -9.74 22.14
N GLY A 26 5.99 -8.71 21.31
CA GLY A 26 6.29 -8.80 19.87
C GLY A 26 7.75 -8.80 19.46
N ASP A 27 8.70 -8.87 20.39
CA ASP A 27 10.14 -8.80 20.12
C ASP A 27 10.93 -9.88 20.90
N PRO A 28 10.64 -11.19 20.71
CA PRO A 28 11.43 -12.27 21.31
C PRO A 28 12.82 -12.35 20.67
N GLN A 29 13.87 -12.24 21.48
CA GLN A 29 15.24 -12.16 20.99
C GLN A 29 16.04 -13.39 21.40
N PHE A 30 16.79 -13.96 20.45
CA PHE A 30 17.84 -14.96 20.70
C PHE A 30 19.18 -14.42 20.27
N GLU A 31 20.20 -14.59 21.10
CA GLU A 31 21.58 -14.39 20.71
C GLU A 31 22.10 -15.64 19.97
N LEU A 32 22.73 -15.44 18.81
CA LEU A 32 23.43 -16.51 18.10
C LEU A 32 24.90 -16.52 18.52
N THR A 33 25.32 -17.53 19.26
CA THR A 33 26.71 -17.70 19.70
C THR A 33 27.59 -18.33 18.62
N GLY A 34 28.90 -18.04 18.64
CA GLY A 34 29.85 -18.48 17.61
C GLY A 34 29.84 -17.62 16.35
N TRP A 35 29.21 -16.44 16.40
CA TRP A 35 29.07 -15.49 15.29
C TRP A 35 30.42 -15.00 14.75
N GLU A 36 31.50 -15.06 15.53
CA GLU A 36 32.83 -14.60 15.15
C GLU A 36 33.33 -15.29 13.88
N ALA A 37 32.97 -16.56 13.71
CA ALA A 37 33.31 -17.37 12.54
C ALA A 37 32.62 -16.94 11.25
N LEU A 38 31.63 -16.04 11.33
CA LEU A 38 30.87 -15.54 10.19
C LEU A 38 31.47 -14.29 9.57
N SER A 39 32.44 -13.65 10.25
CA SER A 39 33.10 -12.45 9.73
C SER A 39 33.73 -12.70 8.36
N GLY A 40 33.22 -12.03 7.33
CA GLY A 40 33.68 -12.13 5.95
C GLY A 40 33.33 -13.44 5.25
N CYS A 41 32.42 -14.25 5.79
CA CYS A 41 31.98 -15.51 5.20
C CYS A 41 30.51 -15.47 4.78
N ALA A 42 30.10 -16.43 3.96
CA ALA A 42 28.70 -16.75 3.76
C ALA A 42 28.32 -18.00 4.54
N ALA A 43 27.07 -18.12 4.94
CA ALA A 43 26.54 -19.32 5.55
C ALA A 43 25.13 -19.62 5.08
N ARG A 44 24.78 -20.91 5.04
CA ARG A 44 23.41 -21.38 4.91
C ARG A 44 22.81 -21.53 6.30
N ILE A 45 21.71 -20.83 6.55
CA ILE A 45 20.94 -20.88 7.79
C ILE A 45 19.71 -21.73 7.53
N SER A 46 19.54 -22.81 8.29
CA SER A 46 18.35 -23.66 8.19
C SER A 46 17.79 -24.07 9.54
N PHE A 47 16.46 -24.06 9.68
CA PHE A 47 15.72 -24.51 10.86
C PHE A 47 14.23 -24.68 10.55
N GLU A 48 13.51 -25.29 11.49
CA GLU A 48 12.05 -25.39 11.46
C GLU A 48 11.46 -24.48 12.54
N LEU A 49 10.65 -23.51 12.14
CA LEU A 49 9.91 -22.63 13.02
C LEU A 49 8.49 -23.16 13.24
N ALA A 50 8.21 -23.69 14.43
CA ALA A 50 6.85 -24.06 14.83
C ALA A 50 6.25 -22.94 15.68
N LYS A 51 5.00 -22.56 15.43
CA LYS A 51 4.22 -21.65 16.29
C LYS A 51 2.74 -22.02 16.30
N GLU A 52 2.02 -21.54 17.30
CA GLU A 52 0.59 -21.86 17.52
C GLU A 52 -0.30 -21.40 16.35
N ASP A 53 0.06 -20.28 15.71
CA ASP A 53 -0.75 -19.60 14.69
C ASP A 53 0.03 -19.40 13.38
N MET A 54 0.30 -20.45 12.61
CA MET A 54 0.85 -20.34 11.24
C MET A 54 -0.17 -19.71 10.27
N PRO A 55 0.22 -18.87 9.30
CA PRO A 55 1.56 -18.70 8.70
C PRO A 55 2.48 -17.66 9.40
N ALA A 56 3.78 -17.75 9.13
CA ALA A 56 4.88 -17.05 9.81
C ALA A 56 4.79 -15.51 9.85
N SER A 57 5.10 -14.95 11.03
CA SER A 57 5.47 -13.53 11.17
C SER A 57 6.89 -13.33 10.64
N PRO A 58 7.34 -12.09 10.31
CA PRO A 58 8.70 -11.88 9.86
C PRO A 58 9.69 -12.47 10.88
N CYS A 59 10.60 -13.31 10.38
CA CYS A 59 11.74 -13.83 11.12
C CYS A 59 12.97 -13.02 10.70
N MET A 60 13.67 -12.42 11.65
CA MET A 60 14.71 -11.43 11.37
C MET A 60 16.03 -11.84 12.02
N LEU A 61 17.12 -11.73 11.27
CA LEU A 61 18.49 -11.90 11.77
C LEU A 61 19.20 -10.54 11.77
N TYR A 62 19.44 -9.98 12.94
CA TYR A 62 20.16 -8.72 13.12
C TYR A 62 21.65 -8.97 13.20
N VAL A 63 22.39 -8.28 12.34
CA VAL A 63 23.86 -8.34 12.27
C VAL A 63 24.42 -7.03 12.81
N ASP A 64 25.18 -7.07 13.92
CA ASP A 64 26.02 -5.93 14.27
C ASP A 64 27.22 -5.89 13.29
N ALA A 65 27.39 -4.81 12.54
CA ALA A 65 28.51 -4.64 11.60
C ALA A 65 29.62 -3.71 12.15
N GLY A 66 29.66 -3.49 13.47
CA GLY A 66 30.60 -2.60 14.16
C GLY A 66 30.02 -1.24 14.56
N ALA A 67 28.71 -1.06 14.43
CA ALA A 67 27.98 0.17 14.78
C ALA A 67 26.79 -0.08 15.74
N GLY A 68 26.64 -1.31 16.24
CA GLY A 68 25.48 -1.76 17.00
C GLY A 68 24.44 -2.47 16.11
N MET A 69 23.50 -3.17 16.74
CA MET A 69 22.37 -3.79 16.04
C MET A 69 21.39 -2.72 15.56
N SER A 70 20.96 -2.83 14.31
CA SER A 70 19.99 -1.91 13.71
C SER A 70 19.09 -2.66 12.72
N GLU A 71 17.92 -2.11 12.43
CA GLU A 71 17.03 -2.66 11.39
C GLU A 71 17.69 -2.61 9.99
N HIS A 72 18.56 -1.64 9.73
CA HIS A 72 19.31 -1.51 8.46
C HIS A 72 20.27 -2.66 8.17
N THR A 73 20.75 -3.33 9.23
CA THR A 73 21.63 -4.49 9.13
C THR A 73 20.90 -5.80 9.39
N ALA A 74 19.56 -5.74 9.53
CA ALA A 74 18.73 -6.91 9.71
C ALA A 74 18.47 -7.62 8.39
N ILE A 75 18.36 -8.94 8.47
CA ILE A 75 18.19 -9.83 7.34
C ILE A 75 16.90 -10.61 7.57
N GLY A 76 15.89 -10.34 6.75
CA GLY A 76 14.68 -11.15 6.74
C GLY A 76 15.01 -12.58 6.30
N LEU A 77 14.61 -13.54 7.13
CA LEU A 77 14.66 -14.96 6.85
C LEU A 77 13.29 -15.40 6.34
N ALA A 78 13.25 -15.87 5.09
CA ALA A 78 12.03 -16.37 4.48
C ALA A 78 11.58 -17.65 5.22
N VAL A 79 10.35 -17.62 5.72
CA VAL A 79 9.74 -18.77 6.41
C VAL A 79 8.67 -19.37 5.50
N GLY A 80 8.84 -20.65 5.16
CA GLY A 80 7.87 -21.41 4.38
C GLY A 80 6.53 -21.59 5.10
N ALA A 81 5.50 -21.97 4.34
CA ALA A 81 4.16 -22.23 4.90
C ALA A 81 4.15 -23.37 5.94
N ASP A 82 5.12 -24.29 5.84
CA ASP A 82 5.37 -25.40 6.77
C ASP A 82 6.28 -25.02 7.95
N GLY A 83 6.73 -23.77 8.02
CA GLY A 83 7.65 -23.27 9.04
C GLY A 83 9.13 -23.47 8.68
N THR A 84 9.45 -24.06 7.53
CA THR A 84 10.83 -24.29 7.13
C THR A 84 11.54 -22.98 6.77
N VAL A 85 12.71 -22.75 7.36
CA VAL A 85 13.65 -21.68 6.97
C VAL A 85 14.88 -22.33 6.38
N ASP A 86 15.27 -21.90 5.18
CA ASP A 86 16.48 -22.37 4.51
C ASP A 86 17.01 -21.28 3.56
N GLN A 87 17.99 -20.51 4.01
CA GLN A 87 18.45 -19.32 3.29
C GLN A 87 19.97 -19.15 3.38
N VAL A 88 20.57 -18.74 2.26
CA VAL A 88 21.98 -18.33 2.23
C VAL A 88 22.10 -16.86 2.61
N VAL A 89 22.99 -16.56 3.55
CA VAL A 89 23.29 -15.23 4.05
C VAL A 89 24.78 -14.97 3.92
N ALA A 90 25.16 -13.82 3.36
CA ALA A 90 26.53 -13.35 3.32
C ALA A 90 26.74 -12.29 4.41
N PHE A 91 27.83 -12.41 5.16
CA PHE A 91 28.12 -11.53 6.28
C PHE A 91 29.26 -10.55 5.97
N PRO A 92 29.22 -9.32 6.52
CA PRO A 92 30.26 -8.32 6.31
C PRO A 92 31.64 -8.77 6.84
N PRO A 93 32.76 -8.15 6.41
CA PRO A 93 34.10 -8.48 6.90
C PRO A 93 34.28 -8.32 8.41
N LEU A 94 33.49 -7.45 9.04
CA LEU A 94 33.40 -7.27 10.48
C LEU A 94 31.97 -7.61 10.91
N VAL A 95 31.82 -8.72 11.64
CA VAL A 95 30.56 -9.10 12.29
C VAL A 95 30.78 -8.94 13.79
N GLY A 96 29.83 -8.33 14.48
CA GLY A 96 29.67 -8.31 15.92
C GLY A 96 28.57 -9.29 16.36
N PRO A 97 27.98 -9.12 17.54
CA PRO A 97 26.92 -10.01 18.01
C PRO A 97 25.76 -10.13 17.01
N LEU A 98 25.25 -11.36 16.85
CA LEU A 98 24.09 -11.68 16.02
C LEU A 98 22.87 -11.94 16.91
N ARG A 99 21.72 -11.41 16.49
CA ARG A 99 20.44 -11.62 17.16
C ARG A 99 19.41 -12.17 16.18
N LEU A 100 18.71 -13.23 16.56
CA LEU A 100 17.61 -13.81 15.82
C LEU A 100 16.29 -13.48 16.53
N ASP A 101 15.36 -12.89 15.80
CA ASP A 101 14.00 -12.64 16.24
C ASP A 101 13.08 -13.59 15.45
N PRO A 102 12.63 -14.71 16.05
CA PRO A 102 11.95 -15.78 15.33
C PRO A 102 10.49 -15.43 14.98
N ILE A 103 9.85 -14.55 15.76
CA ILE A 103 8.48 -14.09 15.53
C ILE A 103 8.34 -12.61 15.92
N ALA A 104 7.29 -11.93 15.43
CA ALA A 104 7.05 -10.49 15.65
C ALA A 104 5.79 -10.19 16.49
N ARG A 105 5.30 -11.17 17.26
CA ARG A 105 4.14 -11.05 18.16
C ARG A 105 4.32 -11.94 19.38
N SER A 106 3.58 -11.67 20.45
CA SER A 106 3.49 -12.59 21.59
C SER A 106 2.84 -13.91 21.17
N GLY A 107 3.29 -15.03 21.74
CA GLY A 107 2.73 -16.36 21.46
C GLY A 107 3.71 -17.50 21.64
N LEU A 108 3.22 -18.73 21.53
CA LEU A 108 4.02 -19.95 21.64
C LEU A 108 4.78 -20.25 20.36
N PHE A 109 6.07 -20.60 20.47
CA PHE A 109 6.90 -20.98 19.33
C PHE A 109 8.05 -21.95 19.68
N SER A 110 8.71 -22.49 18.66
CA SER A 110 9.94 -23.28 18.75
C SER A 110 10.80 -23.07 17.52
N VAL A 111 12.10 -22.94 17.73
CA VAL A 111 13.11 -23.08 16.67
C VAL A 111 13.71 -24.47 16.82
N LYS A 112 13.40 -25.37 15.88
CA LYS A 112 13.86 -26.76 15.86
C LYS A 112 14.93 -26.95 14.80
N ASN A 113 15.85 -27.89 15.04
CA ASN A 113 16.86 -28.30 14.06
C ASN A 113 17.74 -27.15 13.51
N PHE A 114 18.04 -26.14 14.33
CA PHE A 114 18.86 -25.00 13.89
C PHE A 114 20.26 -25.42 13.45
N LYS A 115 20.61 -25.05 12.23
CA LYS A 115 21.88 -25.33 11.59
C LYS A 115 22.41 -24.08 10.89
N LEU A 116 23.71 -23.92 10.98
CA LEU A 116 24.45 -22.88 10.28
C LEU A 116 25.69 -23.51 9.64
N GLU A 117 25.72 -23.50 8.31
CA GLU A 117 26.76 -24.14 7.51
C GLU A 117 27.56 -23.07 6.76
N LEU A 118 28.84 -22.90 7.10
CA LEU A 118 29.74 -22.00 6.37
C LEU A 118 29.90 -22.46 4.93
N LEU A 119 29.79 -21.51 4.00
CA LEU A 119 29.90 -21.73 2.57
C LEU A 119 31.23 -21.17 2.05
N SER A 120 31.78 -21.81 1.04
CA SER A 120 32.91 -21.24 0.28
C SER A 120 32.45 -20.09 -0.61
N ASP A 121 33.38 -19.19 -0.98
CA ASP A 121 33.08 -18.05 -1.87
C ASP A 121 32.44 -18.45 -3.21
N ALA A 122 32.75 -19.65 -3.72
CA ALA A 122 32.17 -20.16 -4.96
C ALA A 122 30.69 -20.55 -4.82
N GLN A 123 30.23 -20.82 -3.60
CA GLN A 123 28.85 -21.24 -3.30
C GLN A 123 27.95 -20.06 -2.91
N CYS A 124 28.50 -18.86 -2.75
CA CYS A 124 27.73 -17.66 -2.41
C CYS A 124 27.35 -16.88 -3.68
N PRO A 125 26.04 -16.62 -3.93
CA PRO A 125 25.59 -15.71 -4.97
C PRO A 125 26.34 -14.37 -4.95
N GLN A 126 26.67 -13.84 -6.13
CA GLN A 126 27.41 -12.58 -6.26
C GLN A 126 26.65 -11.42 -5.59
N GLU A 127 25.33 -11.37 -5.76
CA GLU A 127 24.43 -10.37 -5.17
C GLU A 127 24.52 -10.32 -3.64
N LEU A 128 24.58 -11.49 -2.99
CA LEU A 128 24.71 -11.57 -1.53
C LEU A 128 26.08 -11.07 -1.05
N ARG A 129 27.16 -11.38 -1.79
CA ARG A 129 28.50 -10.85 -1.49
C ARG A 129 28.55 -9.33 -1.65
N GLU A 130 27.86 -8.78 -2.64
CA GLU A 130 27.75 -7.34 -2.82
C GLU A 130 26.90 -6.69 -1.72
N ARG A 131 25.80 -7.31 -1.29
CA ARG A 131 25.02 -6.89 -0.11
C ARG A 131 25.87 -6.82 1.15
N ALA A 132 26.67 -7.86 1.44
CA ALA A 132 27.57 -7.89 2.59
C ALA A 132 28.64 -6.78 2.55
N ARG A 133 29.17 -6.46 1.35
CA ARG A 133 30.10 -5.34 1.16
C ARG A 133 29.42 -3.99 1.38
N ARG A 134 28.18 -3.83 0.91
CA ARG A 134 27.37 -2.61 1.09
C ARG A 134 27.02 -2.37 2.55
N MET A 135 26.58 -3.40 3.29
CA MET A 135 26.36 -3.34 4.75
C MET A 135 27.60 -2.86 5.51
N ALA A 136 28.80 -3.27 5.09
CA ALA A 136 30.07 -2.85 5.70
C ALA A 136 30.47 -1.40 5.37
N SER A 137 29.95 -0.84 4.27
CA SER A 137 30.26 0.53 3.81
C SER A 137 29.36 1.60 4.41
N TRP A 138 28.21 1.21 4.95
CA TRP A 138 27.25 2.12 5.56
C TRP A 138 27.79 2.65 6.90
N ARG A 139 28.05 3.96 6.96
CA ARG A 139 28.47 4.67 8.18
C ARG A 139 27.40 5.69 8.55
N GLY A 140 26.29 5.21 9.12
CA GLY A 140 25.31 6.00 9.88
C GLY A 140 24.91 7.36 9.32
N GLY A 141 23.83 7.40 8.56
CA GLY A 141 22.95 8.58 8.54
C GLY A 141 22.18 8.66 9.86
N ALA A 142 21.70 9.85 10.24
CA ALA A 142 20.88 10.00 11.44
C ALA A 142 19.67 9.05 11.37
N GLN A 143 19.55 8.19 12.38
CA GLN A 143 18.30 7.48 12.65
C GLN A 143 17.19 8.52 12.88
N PRO A 144 16.04 8.45 12.19
CA PRO A 144 14.80 8.63 12.92
C PRO A 144 14.77 7.51 13.96
N ALA A 145 14.45 7.83 15.20
CA ALA A 145 14.17 6.83 16.21
C ALA A 145 13.30 5.72 15.59
N ALA A 146 13.63 4.45 15.84
CA ALA A 146 12.61 3.40 15.80
C ALA A 146 11.38 4.02 16.44
N ALA A 147 10.29 4.13 15.67
CA ALA A 147 9.16 4.96 16.02
C ALA A 147 8.85 4.73 17.50
N PRO A 148 8.74 5.78 18.34
CA PRO A 148 8.14 5.55 19.63
C PRO A 148 6.80 4.89 19.33
N ALA A 149 6.63 3.64 19.77
CA ALA A 149 5.31 3.06 19.88
C ALA A 149 4.57 3.99 20.83
N VAL A 150 3.85 4.96 20.29
CA VAL A 150 3.00 5.83 21.10
C VAL A 150 1.80 4.98 21.46
N GLY A 151 2.00 4.15 22.50
CA GLY A 151 1.12 3.83 23.61
C GLY A 151 -0.35 3.49 23.41
N HIS A 152 -0.89 3.46 22.19
CA HIS A 152 -2.34 3.48 21.98
C HIS A 152 -2.83 2.23 21.27
N THR A 153 -3.65 1.47 21.99
CA THR A 153 -4.36 0.32 21.43
C THR A 153 -5.50 0.78 20.51
N TYR A 154 -5.96 -0.10 19.62
CA TYR A 154 -7.13 0.23 18.80
C TYR A 154 -8.39 0.49 19.65
N GLN A 155 -8.52 -0.16 20.81
CA GLN A 155 -9.61 0.12 21.75
C GLN A 155 -9.55 1.56 22.28
N GLU A 156 -8.37 2.04 22.66
CA GLU A 156 -8.20 3.44 23.09
C GLU A 156 -8.53 4.43 21.96
N TRP A 157 -8.18 4.07 20.71
CA TRP A 157 -8.55 4.85 19.55
C TRP A 157 -10.07 4.93 19.37
N ILE A 158 -10.76 3.80 19.48
CA ILE A 158 -12.23 3.72 19.44
C ILE A 158 -12.85 4.59 20.52
N ASP A 159 -12.42 4.43 21.78
CA ASP A 159 -13.01 5.11 22.93
C ASP A 159 -12.95 6.65 22.82
N VAL A 160 -11.96 7.17 22.09
CA VAL A 160 -11.77 8.62 21.90
C VAL A 160 -12.43 9.16 20.63
N HIS A 161 -12.47 8.38 19.55
CA HIS A 161 -12.84 8.88 18.22
C HIS A 161 -14.19 8.41 17.72
N GLU A 162 -14.74 7.30 18.25
CA GLU A 162 -16.08 6.86 17.91
C GLU A 162 -17.14 7.60 18.74
N PRO A 163 -18.22 8.11 18.12
CA PRO A 163 -19.26 8.81 18.85
C PRO A 163 -19.93 7.88 19.87
N PRO A 164 -20.05 8.27 21.16
CA PRO A 164 -20.70 7.43 22.15
C PRO A 164 -22.20 7.28 21.85
N ALA A 165 -22.77 6.16 22.28
CA ALA A 165 -24.20 5.85 22.08
C ALA A 165 -25.17 6.90 22.65
N SER A 166 -24.72 7.72 23.60
CA SER A 166 -25.47 8.86 24.13
C SER A 166 -25.81 9.92 23.08
N LEU A 167 -25.05 10.01 21.97
CA LEU A 167 -25.31 10.93 20.86
C LEU A 167 -26.33 10.38 19.84
N TYR A 168 -26.59 9.07 19.84
CA TYR A 168 -27.43 8.42 18.82
C TYR A 168 -28.85 9.00 18.73
N PRO A 169 -29.56 9.36 19.82
CA PRO A 169 -30.86 10.01 19.72
C PRO A 169 -30.82 11.37 19.01
N ALA A 170 -29.77 12.16 19.24
CA ALA A 170 -29.59 13.47 18.60
C ALA A 170 -29.27 13.31 17.11
N LEU A 171 -28.39 12.35 16.75
CA LEU A 171 -28.09 12.02 15.37
C LEU A 171 -29.34 11.52 14.64
N ARG A 172 -30.14 10.64 15.26
CA ARG A 172 -31.43 10.18 14.73
C ARG A 172 -32.43 11.32 14.50
N ALA A 173 -32.43 12.33 15.36
CA ALA A 173 -33.24 13.53 15.14
C ALA A 173 -32.70 14.38 13.97
N ARG A 174 -31.36 14.51 13.86
CA ARG A 174 -30.68 15.23 12.77
C ARG A 174 -30.98 14.59 11.41
N SER A 175 -30.93 13.26 11.28
CA SER A 175 -31.17 12.59 9.99
C SER A 175 -32.58 12.84 9.41
N LYS A 176 -33.58 13.04 10.26
CA LYS A 176 -34.95 13.38 9.84
C LYS A 176 -35.09 14.76 9.21
N THR A 177 -34.07 15.61 9.37
CA THR A 177 -34.05 16.97 8.81
C THR A 177 -33.34 17.06 7.46
N TRP A 178 -32.72 15.96 7.00
CA TRP A 178 -32.01 15.93 5.73
C TRP A 178 -32.94 16.06 4.53
N GLN A 179 -32.42 16.68 3.47
CA GLN A 179 -33.15 16.87 2.22
C GLN A 179 -33.35 15.55 1.48
N LEU A 180 -32.30 14.73 1.41
CA LEU A 180 -32.37 13.38 0.88
C LEU A 180 -32.48 12.40 2.05
N GLN A 181 -33.54 11.61 2.05
CA GLN A 181 -33.78 10.54 3.01
C GLN A 181 -34.06 9.24 2.23
N PRO A 182 -33.10 8.74 1.44
CA PRO A 182 -33.28 7.56 0.62
C PRO A 182 -33.61 6.33 1.47
N LEU A 183 -34.41 5.41 0.93
CA LEU A 183 -34.55 4.09 1.52
C LEU A 183 -33.29 3.28 1.20
N VAL A 184 -32.63 2.73 2.22
CA VAL A 184 -31.47 1.85 2.02
C VAL A 184 -31.89 0.40 2.24
N SER A 185 -31.78 -0.43 1.21
CA SER A 185 -32.00 -1.88 1.29
C SER A 185 -30.70 -2.57 1.69
N ILE A 186 -30.69 -3.30 2.79
CA ILE A 186 -29.55 -4.16 3.12
C ILE A 186 -29.80 -5.55 2.54
N VAL A 187 -28.84 -6.09 1.81
CA VAL A 187 -28.92 -7.41 1.18
C VAL A 187 -27.99 -8.37 1.94
N MET A 188 -28.55 -9.47 2.44
CA MET A 188 -27.81 -10.51 3.16
C MET A 188 -28.21 -11.91 2.69
N PRO A 189 -27.32 -12.62 1.97
CA PRO A 189 -27.45 -14.07 1.76
C PRO A 189 -27.06 -14.82 3.05
N THR A 190 -27.76 -15.92 3.39
CA THR A 190 -27.40 -16.77 4.53
C THR A 190 -27.50 -18.25 4.19
N TYR A 191 -26.59 -19.06 4.74
CA TYR A 191 -26.62 -20.52 4.63
C TYR A 191 -26.02 -21.17 5.88
N ASN A 192 -26.84 -21.89 6.65
CA ASN A 192 -26.42 -22.65 7.84
C ASN A 192 -25.65 -21.82 8.91
N THR A 193 -25.86 -20.51 8.92
CA THR A 193 -25.24 -19.58 9.87
C THR A 193 -25.60 -19.97 11.30
N PRO A 194 -24.63 -20.06 12.23
CA PRO A 194 -24.92 -20.27 13.64
C PRO A 194 -25.88 -19.20 14.18
N GLU A 195 -26.87 -19.62 14.98
CA GLU A 195 -27.91 -18.73 15.51
C GLU A 195 -27.34 -17.47 16.18
N LYS A 196 -26.27 -17.61 16.98
CA LYS A 196 -25.61 -16.48 17.65
C LYS A 196 -25.22 -15.38 16.66
N TRP A 197 -24.53 -15.77 15.58
CA TRP A 197 -23.98 -14.81 14.60
C TRP A 197 -25.09 -14.22 13.72
N LEU A 198 -26.06 -15.06 13.31
CA LEU A 198 -27.20 -14.59 12.53
C LEU A 198 -28.02 -13.53 13.30
N ARG A 199 -28.22 -13.74 14.60
CA ARG A 199 -28.90 -12.75 15.46
C ARG A 199 -28.11 -11.45 15.55
N MET A 200 -26.80 -11.52 15.77
CA MET A 200 -25.94 -10.32 15.85
C MET A 200 -25.94 -9.53 14.54
N ALA A 201 -25.85 -10.21 13.39
CA ALA A 201 -25.94 -9.57 12.08
C ALA A 201 -27.29 -8.85 11.90
N ILE A 202 -28.40 -9.50 12.22
CA ILE A 202 -29.74 -8.89 12.12
C ILE A 202 -29.91 -7.73 13.10
N ASP A 203 -29.51 -7.90 14.35
CA ASP A 203 -29.59 -6.85 15.36
C ASP A 203 -28.75 -5.62 14.98
N SER A 204 -27.61 -5.79 14.29
CA SER A 204 -26.78 -4.69 13.81
C SER A 204 -27.50 -3.78 12.80
N VAL A 205 -28.39 -4.33 11.98
CA VAL A 205 -29.27 -3.57 11.06
C VAL A 205 -30.45 -2.96 11.80
N VAL A 206 -31.09 -3.74 12.69
CA VAL A 206 -32.24 -3.26 13.48
C VAL A 206 -31.89 -2.03 14.33
N ASN A 207 -30.66 -1.99 14.87
CA ASN A 207 -30.19 -0.95 15.77
C ASN A 207 -29.63 0.31 15.07
N GLN A 208 -29.71 0.40 13.74
CA GLN A 208 -29.21 1.56 13.01
C GLN A 208 -29.85 2.88 13.48
N VAL A 209 -29.02 3.94 13.48
CA VAL A 209 -29.44 5.30 13.84
C VAL A 209 -30.28 5.96 12.75
N TYR A 210 -29.95 5.70 11.49
CA TYR A 210 -30.82 6.04 10.38
C TYR A 210 -31.99 5.04 10.31
N GLU A 211 -33.23 5.52 10.16
CA GLU A 211 -34.43 4.69 10.32
C GLU A 211 -35.07 4.23 9.02
N ASN A 212 -34.76 4.88 7.90
CA ASN A 212 -35.36 4.57 6.60
C ASN A 212 -34.56 3.47 5.87
N TRP A 213 -34.66 2.25 6.39
CA TRP A 213 -34.04 1.07 5.82
C TRP A 213 -35.03 -0.07 5.67
N GLU A 214 -34.68 -1.03 4.83
CA GLU A 214 -35.29 -2.35 4.79
C GLU A 214 -34.21 -3.41 4.75
N PHE A 215 -34.52 -4.62 5.20
CA PHE A 215 -33.56 -5.71 5.25
C PHE A 215 -34.05 -6.89 4.43
N CYS A 216 -33.34 -7.19 3.36
CA CYS A 216 -33.66 -8.22 2.38
C CYS A 216 -32.74 -9.41 2.57
N ILE A 217 -33.29 -10.51 3.10
CA ILE A 217 -32.54 -11.70 3.46
C ILE A 217 -32.93 -12.85 2.55
N ALA A 218 -31.95 -13.57 2.01
CA ALA A 218 -32.17 -14.80 1.26
C ALA A 218 -31.52 -15.98 1.98
N ASP A 219 -32.34 -16.91 2.48
CA ASP A 219 -31.88 -18.19 3.00
C ASP A 219 -31.65 -19.17 1.84
N ASP A 220 -30.39 -19.54 1.62
CA ASP A 220 -29.95 -20.38 0.51
C ASP A 220 -30.13 -21.88 0.80
N CYS A 221 -31.35 -22.25 1.19
CA CYS A 221 -31.73 -23.61 1.52
C CYS A 221 -30.94 -24.18 2.72
N SER A 222 -30.87 -23.43 3.84
CA SER A 222 -30.26 -23.92 5.08
C SER A 222 -30.88 -25.24 5.53
N SER A 223 -30.03 -26.20 5.88
CA SER A 223 -30.45 -27.50 6.43
C SER A 223 -30.74 -27.43 7.95
N LYS A 224 -30.23 -26.38 8.60
CA LYS A 224 -30.40 -26.08 10.01
C LYS A 224 -31.75 -25.41 10.29
N PRO A 225 -32.72 -26.07 10.95
CA PRO A 225 -34.05 -25.49 11.19
C PRO A 225 -34.03 -24.22 12.05
N GLU A 226 -32.99 -24.04 12.88
CA GLU A 226 -32.79 -22.84 13.69
C GLU A 226 -32.64 -21.57 12.85
N VAL A 227 -32.03 -21.64 11.66
CA VAL A 227 -31.88 -20.48 10.77
C VAL A 227 -33.25 -19.94 10.39
N LYS A 228 -34.14 -20.82 9.91
CA LYS A 228 -35.50 -20.46 9.56
C LYS A 228 -36.28 -19.91 10.76
N ALA A 229 -36.16 -20.54 11.93
CA ALA A 229 -36.84 -20.09 13.14
C ALA A 229 -36.40 -18.68 13.59
N VAL A 230 -35.11 -18.36 13.49
CA VAL A 230 -34.58 -17.01 13.75
C VAL A 230 -35.18 -16.01 12.77
N LEU A 231 -35.06 -16.28 11.46
CA LEU A 231 -35.55 -15.39 10.40
C LEU A 231 -37.06 -15.12 10.50
N ASP A 232 -37.88 -16.15 10.69
CA ASP A 232 -39.33 -16.02 10.88
C ASP A 232 -39.66 -15.16 12.12
N SER A 233 -38.89 -15.32 13.21
CA SER A 233 -39.08 -14.54 14.44
C SER A 233 -38.81 -13.05 14.25
N TYR A 234 -37.78 -12.68 13.48
CA TYR A 234 -37.46 -11.28 13.20
C TYR A 234 -38.44 -10.66 12.20
N ALA A 235 -38.76 -11.37 11.12
CA ALA A 235 -39.73 -10.89 10.12
C ALA A 235 -41.13 -10.67 10.73
N ALA A 236 -41.52 -11.48 11.73
CA ALA A 236 -42.77 -11.27 12.47
C ALA A 236 -42.76 -10.04 13.39
N LYS A 237 -41.58 -9.59 13.83
CA LYS A 237 -41.41 -8.45 14.76
C LYS A 237 -41.25 -7.11 14.04
N ASP A 238 -40.59 -7.10 12.88
CA ASP A 238 -40.33 -5.88 12.12
C ASP A 238 -40.67 -6.10 10.64
N PRO A 239 -41.70 -5.41 10.10
CA PRO A 239 -42.13 -5.59 8.71
C PRO A 239 -41.12 -5.08 7.68
N ARG A 240 -40.07 -4.35 8.11
CA ARG A 240 -38.96 -3.95 7.24
C ARG A 240 -38.03 -5.12 6.91
N ILE A 241 -38.11 -6.23 7.65
CA ILE A 241 -37.32 -7.43 7.43
C ILE A 241 -38.10 -8.37 6.50
N LYS A 242 -37.56 -8.57 5.30
CA LYS A 242 -38.12 -9.40 4.24
C LYS A 242 -37.23 -10.63 4.04
N VAL A 243 -37.84 -11.82 4.03
CA VAL A 243 -37.09 -13.08 3.92
C VAL A 243 -37.59 -13.89 2.73
N ALA A 244 -36.67 -14.34 1.88
CA ALA A 244 -36.92 -15.33 0.84
C ALA A 244 -36.24 -16.66 1.20
N TYR A 245 -36.97 -17.76 1.08
CA TYR A 245 -36.46 -19.11 1.30
C TYR A 245 -36.26 -19.79 -0.05
N ARG A 246 -34.99 -20.05 -0.42
CA ARG A 246 -34.66 -20.71 -1.69
C ARG A 246 -34.88 -22.22 -1.56
N SER A 247 -35.39 -22.85 -2.62
CA SER A 247 -35.60 -24.30 -2.68
C SER A 247 -34.35 -25.09 -3.11
N THR A 248 -33.31 -24.39 -3.58
CA THR A 248 -32.07 -24.96 -4.06
C THR A 248 -30.91 -24.07 -3.63
N ASN A 249 -29.87 -24.66 -3.07
CA ASN A 249 -28.62 -23.95 -2.75
C ASN A 249 -27.96 -23.48 -4.05
N GLY A 250 -27.82 -22.17 -4.21
CA GLY A 250 -27.22 -21.51 -5.37
C GLY A 250 -25.95 -20.75 -5.07
N HIS A 251 -25.39 -20.93 -3.87
CA HIS A 251 -24.23 -20.21 -3.35
C HIS A 251 -24.44 -18.69 -3.28
N ILE A 252 -23.36 -17.97 -2.94
CA ILE A 252 -23.39 -16.55 -2.59
C ILE A 252 -24.00 -15.68 -3.68
N SER A 253 -23.64 -15.88 -4.95
CA SER A 253 -24.11 -15.02 -6.06
C SER A 253 -25.61 -15.13 -6.29
N ALA A 254 -26.15 -16.36 -6.37
CA ALA A 254 -27.58 -16.55 -6.62
C ALA A 254 -28.43 -16.18 -5.40
N SER A 255 -27.94 -16.47 -4.20
CA SER A 255 -28.61 -16.08 -2.96
C SER A 255 -28.67 -14.55 -2.82
N SER A 256 -27.56 -13.86 -3.06
CA SER A 256 -27.50 -12.39 -3.03
C SER A 256 -28.45 -11.76 -4.06
N ASN A 257 -28.57 -12.35 -5.26
CA ASN A 257 -29.56 -11.89 -6.24
C ASN A 257 -31.01 -12.09 -5.78
N THR A 258 -31.33 -13.19 -5.12
CA THR A 258 -32.68 -13.38 -4.53
C THR A 258 -32.97 -12.34 -3.46
N ALA A 259 -32.00 -11.98 -2.63
CA ALA A 259 -32.17 -10.87 -1.70
C ALA A 259 -32.30 -9.52 -2.42
N LEU A 260 -31.51 -9.28 -3.48
CA LEU A 260 -31.60 -8.08 -4.32
C LEU A 260 -32.97 -7.94 -5.02
N GLU A 261 -33.62 -9.04 -5.39
CA GLU A 261 -34.98 -9.04 -5.96
C GLU A 261 -36.03 -8.48 -4.99
N LEU A 262 -35.82 -8.63 -3.67
CA LEU A 262 -36.70 -8.07 -2.63
C LEU A 262 -36.47 -6.56 -2.41
N ALA A 263 -35.30 -6.05 -2.82
CA ALA A 263 -34.84 -4.69 -2.56
C ALA A 263 -35.56 -3.65 -3.44
N VAL A 264 -36.15 -2.65 -2.79
CA VAL A 264 -36.86 -1.52 -3.39
C VAL A 264 -36.31 -0.16 -3.00
N GLY A 265 -35.26 -0.12 -2.16
CA GLY A 265 -34.56 1.09 -1.76
C GLY A 265 -33.82 1.76 -2.91
N ASP A 266 -33.48 3.04 -2.73
CA ASP A 266 -32.71 3.84 -3.67
C ASP A 266 -31.23 3.39 -3.73
N PHE A 267 -30.75 2.83 -2.62
CA PHE A 267 -29.42 2.24 -2.46
C PHE A 267 -29.49 0.83 -1.87
N VAL A 268 -28.53 -0.02 -2.23
CA VAL A 268 -28.33 -1.37 -1.69
C VAL A 268 -27.00 -1.42 -0.93
N GLY A 269 -27.03 -1.74 0.36
CA GLY A 269 -25.84 -2.07 1.15
C GLY A 269 -25.66 -3.58 1.29
N LEU A 270 -24.42 -4.05 1.30
CA LEU A 270 -24.09 -5.46 1.46
C LEU A 270 -23.77 -5.80 2.91
N LEU A 271 -24.14 -7.00 3.36
CA LEU A 271 -23.82 -7.51 4.69
C LEU A 271 -23.68 -9.03 4.65
N ASP A 272 -22.56 -9.55 5.16
CA ASP A 272 -22.38 -10.99 5.36
C ASP A 272 -23.11 -11.45 6.63
N HIS A 273 -23.62 -12.68 6.60
CA HIS A 273 -24.58 -13.18 7.60
C HIS A 273 -24.01 -13.39 9.01
N ASP A 274 -22.70 -13.32 9.16
CA ASP A 274 -21.95 -13.47 10.40
C ASP A 274 -21.23 -12.19 10.84
N ASP A 275 -21.33 -11.11 10.07
CA ASP A 275 -20.69 -9.82 10.35
C ASP A 275 -21.67 -8.81 10.94
N GLU A 276 -21.15 -7.66 11.37
CA GLU A 276 -21.94 -6.60 12.01
C GLU A 276 -21.69 -5.24 11.36
N LEU A 277 -22.76 -4.47 11.17
CA LEU A 277 -22.66 -3.05 10.84
C LEU A 277 -22.53 -2.22 12.13
N HIS A 278 -21.67 -1.21 12.10
CA HIS A 278 -21.65 -0.20 13.15
C HIS A 278 -23.02 0.50 13.24
N PRO A 279 -23.55 0.87 14.43
CA PRO A 279 -24.87 1.52 14.56
C PRO A 279 -25.05 2.83 13.78
N LEU A 280 -23.95 3.46 13.38
CA LEU A 280 -23.91 4.69 12.57
C LEU A 280 -23.64 4.43 11.08
N ALA A 281 -23.58 3.19 10.62
CA ALA A 281 -23.23 2.85 9.23
C ALA A 281 -24.14 3.56 8.23
N LEU A 282 -25.46 3.35 8.34
CA LEU A 282 -26.43 3.97 7.43
C LEU A 282 -26.57 5.48 7.65
N TYR A 283 -26.29 5.95 8.86
CA TYR A 283 -26.27 7.37 9.15
C TYR A 283 -25.18 8.08 8.33
N CYS A 284 -23.95 7.59 8.40
CA CYS A 284 -22.82 8.21 7.71
C CYS A 284 -22.95 8.09 6.18
N VAL A 285 -23.46 6.95 5.69
CA VAL A 285 -23.75 6.76 4.25
C VAL A 285 -24.76 7.79 3.75
N VAL A 286 -25.86 8.02 4.47
CA VAL A 286 -26.89 8.97 4.02
C VAL A 286 -26.45 10.43 4.21
N GLU A 287 -25.64 10.73 5.22
CA GLU A 287 -24.98 12.03 5.34
C GLU A 287 -24.11 12.33 4.11
N LEU A 288 -23.32 11.35 3.67
CA LEU A 288 -22.50 11.44 2.47
C LEU A 288 -23.35 11.60 1.20
N ILE A 289 -24.47 10.88 1.07
CA ILE A 289 -25.40 11.04 -0.07
C ILE A 289 -25.98 12.46 -0.14
N ASN A 290 -26.22 13.11 1.02
CA ASN A 290 -26.67 14.49 1.04
C ASN A 290 -25.57 15.47 0.56
N ALA A 291 -24.30 15.17 0.84
CA ALA A 291 -23.16 15.93 0.34
C ALA A 291 -22.85 15.65 -1.15
N HIS A 292 -23.09 14.41 -1.60
CA HIS A 292 -22.77 13.90 -2.93
C HIS A 292 -23.97 13.14 -3.55
N PRO A 293 -25.01 13.85 -4.04
CA PRO A 293 -26.20 13.22 -4.60
C PRO A 293 -25.96 12.38 -5.88
N ASP A 294 -24.80 12.55 -6.50
CA ASP A 294 -24.32 11.81 -7.66
C ASP A 294 -23.72 10.44 -7.31
N ALA A 295 -23.52 10.14 -6.01
CA ALA A 295 -22.93 8.88 -5.56
C ALA A 295 -23.60 7.64 -6.19
N ALA A 296 -22.77 6.79 -6.78
CA ALA A 296 -23.15 5.49 -7.33
C ALA A 296 -22.61 4.33 -6.48
N VAL A 297 -21.44 4.53 -5.86
CA VAL A 297 -20.80 3.58 -4.97
C VAL A 297 -20.29 4.34 -3.74
N ILE A 298 -20.57 3.81 -2.56
CA ILE A 298 -20.06 4.29 -1.30
C ILE A 298 -19.41 3.12 -0.58
N TYR A 299 -18.25 3.33 0.02
CA TYR A 299 -17.57 2.31 0.83
C TYR A 299 -17.05 2.93 2.12
N SER A 300 -16.74 2.10 3.11
CA SER A 300 -16.23 2.54 4.41
C SER A 300 -14.89 1.90 4.76
N ASP A 301 -14.24 2.43 5.79
CA ASP A 301 -13.24 1.65 6.52
C ASP A 301 -13.92 0.45 7.17
N GLU A 302 -13.12 -0.55 7.52
CA GLU A 302 -13.58 -1.76 8.18
C GLU A 302 -12.53 -2.22 9.19
N ASP A 303 -12.93 -3.06 10.13
CA ASP A 303 -12.02 -3.73 11.04
C ASP A 303 -12.49 -5.16 11.29
N LYS A 304 -11.76 -5.87 12.13
CA LYS A 304 -12.10 -7.23 12.53
C LYS A 304 -12.74 -7.22 13.91
N ILE A 305 -13.63 -8.19 14.14
CA ILE A 305 -14.24 -8.44 15.45
C ILE A 305 -14.09 -9.90 15.85
N SER A 306 -13.63 -10.15 17.07
CA SER A 306 -13.48 -11.50 17.61
C SER A 306 -14.82 -12.12 18.00
N ILE A 307 -14.81 -13.42 18.33
CA ILE A 307 -15.98 -14.13 18.88
C ILE A 307 -16.49 -13.56 20.21
N ASP A 308 -15.63 -12.82 20.91
CA ASP A 308 -15.89 -12.15 22.19
C ASP A 308 -16.29 -10.68 22.02
N GLY A 309 -16.35 -10.19 20.78
CA GLY A 309 -16.75 -8.80 20.47
C GLY A 309 -15.62 -7.78 20.57
N VAL A 310 -14.35 -8.23 20.65
CA VAL A 310 -13.19 -7.33 20.68
C VAL A 310 -12.79 -6.95 19.27
N ARG A 311 -12.67 -5.65 18.99
CA ARG A 311 -12.31 -5.13 17.67
C ARG A 311 -10.79 -4.98 17.51
N SER A 312 -10.27 -5.27 16.31
CA SER A 312 -8.82 -5.24 15.99
C SER A 312 -8.57 -5.04 14.48
N ASP A 313 -7.31 -4.84 14.10
CA ASP A 313 -6.84 -4.78 12.71
C ASP A 313 -7.64 -3.84 11.77
N PRO A 314 -7.77 -2.54 12.10
CA PRO A 314 -8.50 -1.62 11.25
C PRO A 314 -7.82 -1.42 9.90
N TYR A 315 -8.62 -1.50 8.83
CA TYR A 315 -8.24 -1.02 7.51
C TYR A 315 -8.75 0.40 7.30
N PHE A 316 -7.91 1.38 7.65
CA PHE A 316 -8.13 2.78 7.36
C PHE A 316 -7.72 3.10 5.92
N LYS A 317 -8.73 3.19 5.04
CA LYS A 317 -8.56 3.32 3.61
C LYS A 317 -8.29 4.78 3.23
N CYS A 318 -7.69 4.97 2.07
CA CYS A 318 -7.68 6.27 1.40
C CYS A 318 -8.98 6.49 0.61
N ASP A 319 -9.15 7.69 0.06
CA ASP A 319 -10.20 7.95 -0.93
C ASP A 319 -10.02 7.03 -2.15
N PHE A 320 -11.05 6.96 -3.00
CA PHE A 320 -11.10 6.00 -4.09
C PHE A 320 -9.87 6.15 -5.00
N ASN A 321 -9.08 5.08 -5.05
CA ASN A 321 -7.81 5.04 -5.75
C ASN A 321 -7.89 3.99 -6.85
N TYR A 322 -8.13 4.41 -8.09
CA TYR A 322 -8.37 3.49 -9.19
C TYR A 322 -7.19 2.52 -9.42
N ASP A 323 -5.94 2.99 -9.36
CA ASP A 323 -4.78 2.12 -9.55
C ASP A 323 -4.66 1.08 -8.44
N LEU A 324 -4.94 1.47 -7.19
CA LEU A 324 -4.97 0.52 -6.08
C LEU A 324 -6.15 -0.44 -6.21
N PHE A 325 -7.30 0.07 -6.67
CA PHE A 325 -8.50 -0.70 -6.89
C PHE A 325 -8.32 -1.76 -7.98
N LEU A 326 -7.42 -1.56 -8.96
CA LEU A 326 -7.04 -2.60 -9.92
C LEU A 326 -6.09 -3.65 -9.33
N SER A 327 -5.41 -3.34 -8.22
CA SER A 327 -4.54 -4.26 -7.51
C SER A 327 -5.25 -5.03 -6.39
N GLN A 328 -6.24 -4.42 -5.74
CA GLN A 328 -7.03 -5.03 -4.67
C GLN A 328 -8.45 -4.46 -4.60
N ASN A 329 -9.41 -5.25 -4.11
CA ASN A 329 -10.76 -4.76 -3.85
C ASN A 329 -10.77 -3.88 -2.59
N MET A 330 -10.62 -2.56 -2.77
CA MET A 330 -10.66 -1.61 -1.64
C MET A 330 -12.08 -1.21 -1.20
N ILE A 331 -13.12 -1.57 -1.96
CA ILE A 331 -14.52 -1.31 -1.54
C ILE A 331 -14.92 -2.32 -0.45
N SER A 332 -14.40 -3.55 -0.54
CA SER A 332 -14.60 -4.64 0.44
C SER A 332 -16.08 -4.86 0.82
N HIS A 333 -16.33 -5.33 2.05
CA HIS A 333 -17.59 -5.96 2.45
C HIS A 333 -18.76 -4.96 2.53
N PHE A 334 -18.55 -3.75 3.04
CA PHE A 334 -19.62 -2.73 3.13
C PHE A 334 -19.67 -1.79 1.92
N GLY A 335 -19.84 -2.38 0.74
CA GLY A 335 -20.20 -1.61 -0.45
C GLY A 335 -21.68 -1.21 -0.43
N VAL A 336 -21.96 0.07 -0.65
CA VAL A 336 -23.32 0.61 -0.86
C VAL A 336 -23.44 1.12 -2.28
N TYR A 337 -24.37 0.55 -3.04
CA TYR A 337 -24.52 0.78 -4.47
C TYR A 337 -25.87 1.44 -4.77
N LYS A 338 -25.89 2.36 -5.73
CA LYS A 338 -27.16 2.91 -6.23
C LYS A 338 -27.96 1.79 -6.90
N THR A 339 -29.16 1.51 -6.39
CA THR A 339 -29.96 0.34 -6.77
C THR A 339 -30.24 0.28 -8.26
N SER A 340 -30.52 1.44 -8.88
CA SER A 340 -30.81 1.52 -10.30
C SER A 340 -29.63 1.04 -11.16
N ILE A 341 -28.41 1.39 -10.78
CA ILE A 341 -27.19 1.02 -11.51
C ILE A 341 -26.87 -0.45 -11.26
N MET A 342 -26.96 -0.90 -10.01
CA MET A 342 -26.76 -2.31 -9.64
C MET A 342 -27.69 -3.25 -10.42
N LYS A 343 -28.97 -2.86 -10.59
CA LYS A 343 -29.94 -3.60 -11.41
C LYS A 343 -29.63 -3.52 -12.91
N GLU A 344 -29.19 -2.37 -13.41
CA GLU A 344 -28.80 -2.18 -14.81
C GLU A 344 -27.62 -3.07 -15.21
N VAL A 345 -26.62 -3.23 -14.33
CA VAL A 345 -25.46 -4.11 -14.59
C VAL A 345 -25.74 -5.59 -14.32
N GLY A 346 -26.97 -5.95 -13.92
CA GLY A 346 -27.42 -7.33 -13.75
C GLY A 346 -27.12 -7.99 -12.41
N GLY A 347 -26.83 -7.21 -11.35
CA GLY A 347 -26.58 -7.76 -10.01
C GLY A 347 -25.32 -8.62 -9.91
N PHE A 348 -25.35 -9.68 -9.11
CA PHE A 348 -24.23 -10.61 -8.89
C PHE A 348 -24.16 -11.66 -10.00
N ARG A 349 -22.96 -12.00 -10.46
CA ARG A 349 -22.78 -13.02 -11.52
C ARG A 349 -22.31 -14.36 -10.93
N THR A 350 -22.99 -15.43 -11.32
CA THR A 350 -22.54 -16.79 -11.00
C THR A 350 -21.20 -17.09 -11.66
N GLY A 351 -20.34 -17.85 -10.98
CA GLY A 351 -18.99 -18.19 -11.42
C GLY A 351 -17.91 -17.25 -10.90
N PHE A 352 -18.28 -16.16 -10.20
CA PHE A 352 -17.37 -15.21 -9.55
C PHE A 352 -17.36 -15.37 -8.02
N GLU A 353 -17.88 -16.48 -7.50
CA GLU A 353 -17.91 -16.74 -6.07
C GLU A 353 -16.51 -16.56 -5.46
N GLY A 354 -16.44 -15.94 -4.27
CA GLY A 354 -15.19 -15.52 -3.62
C GLY A 354 -14.65 -14.17 -4.10
N SER A 355 -15.17 -13.60 -5.18
CA SER A 355 -14.84 -12.25 -5.68
C SER A 355 -16.03 -11.55 -6.33
N GLN A 356 -17.25 -11.99 -5.99
CA GLN A 356 -18.50 -11.48 -6.57
C GLN A 356 -18.69 -9.99 -6.31
N ASP A 357 -18.23 -9.49 -5.17
CA ASP A 357 -18.35 -8.08 -4.80
C ASP A 357 -17.37 -7.22 -5.61
N TYR A 358 -16.18 -7.74 -5.90
CA TYR A 358 -15.21 -7.05 -6.74
C TYR A 358 -15.67 -7.00 -8.20
N ASP A 359 -16.23 -8.11 -8.71
CA ASP A 359 -16.88 -8.15 -10.02
C ASP A 359 -18.02 -7.12 -10.13
N LEU A 360 -18.90 -7.08 -9.13
CA LEU A 360 -19.99 -6.11 -9.07
C LEU A 360 -19.46 -4.68 -9.06
N ALA A 361 -18.50 -4.38 -8.18
CA ALA A 361 -17.92 -3.05 -8.05
C ALA A 361 -17.29 -2.58 -9.38
N LEU A 362 -16.52 -3.43 -10.05
CA LEU A 362 -15.93 -3.13 -11.37
C LEU A 362 -17.00 -2.82 -12.42
N ARG A 363 -18.08 -3.62 -12.49
CA ARG A 363 -19.17 -3.37 -13.45
C ARG A 363 -19.97 -2.11 -13.16
N VAL A 364 -20.22 -1.81 -11.88
CA VAL A 364 -20.86 -0.54 -11.49
C VAL A 364 -19.95 0.64 -11.84
N LEU A 365 -18.65 0.51 -11.59
CA LEU A 365 -17.65 1.50 -11.96
C LEU A 365 -17.62 1.77 -13.48
N ASP A 366 -17.63 0.71 -14.29
CA ASP A 366 -17.69 0.80 -15.76
C ASP A 366 -18.91 1.61 -16.24
N ARG A 367 -20.01 1.48 -15.51
CA ARG A 367 -21.28 2.11 -15.86
C ARG A 367 -21.41 3.54 -15.35
N ALA A 368 -20.92 3.82 -14.15
CA ALA A 368 -21.13 5.09 -13.42
C ALA A 368 -19.94 6.05 -13.52
N GLY A 369 -18.73 5.52 -13.73
CA GLY A 369 -17.48 6.28 -13.74
C GLY A 369 -16.90 6.54 -12.35
N HIS A 370 -15.59 6.75 -12.30
CA HIS A 370 -14.81 6.80 -11.05
C HIS A 370 -15.16 7.98 -10.14
N HIS A 371 -15.63 9.09 -10.72
CA HIS A 371 -15.99 10.31 -10.00
C HIS A 371 -17.25 10.17 -9.14
N THR A 372 -17.96 9.03 -9.22
CA THR A 372 -19.18 8.75 -8.45
C THR A 372 -18.94 7.79 -7.28
N VAL A 373 -17.68 7.46 -7.00
CA VAL A 373 -17.27 6.58 -5.89
C VAL A 373 -16.77 7.42 -4.73
N TYR A 374 -17.37 7.23 -3.55
CA TYR A 374 -17.07 8.04 -2.37
C TYR A 374 -16.76 7.18 -1.14
N HIS A 375 -15.86 7.67 -0.29
CA HIS A 375 -15.39 6.97 0.91
C HIS A 375 -15.98 7.60 2.17
N VAL A 376 -16.35 6.76 3.14
CA VAL A 376 -16.62 7.15 4.52
C VAL A 376 -15.45 6.69 5.39
N PRO A 377 -14.57 7.59 5.89
CA PRO A 377 -13.36 7.24 6.64
C PRO A 377 -13.68 6.89 8.11
N ARG A 378 -14.55 5.90 8.31
CA ARG A 378 -14.98 5.35 9.60
C ARG A 378 -15.11 3.85 9.47
N ALA A 379 -14.68 3.10 10.48
CA ALA A 379 -14.83 1.65 10.53
C ALA A 379 -16.31 1.31 10.77
N LEU A 380 -17.07 1.15 9.68
CA LEU A 380 -18.53 0.94 9.74
C LEU A 380 -18.95 -0.51 9.52
N TYR A 381 -17.98 -1.38 9.27
CA TYR A 381 -18.15 -2.82 9.09
C TYR A 381 -17.19 -3.57 10.00
N HIS A 382 -17.70 -4.58 10.70
CA HIS A 382 -16.95 -5.40 11.64
C HIS A 382 -16.92 -6.84 11.14
N TRP A 383 -15.80 -7.22 10.54
CA TRP A 383 -15.58 -8.53 9.92
C TRP A 383 -15.24 -9.57 10.98
N ARG A 384 -16.10 -10.57 11.16
CA ARG A 384 -15.96 -11.54 12.24
C ARG A 384 -14.85 -12.55 11.95
N MET A 385 -13.93 -12.65 12.91
CA MET A 385 -12.92 -13.71 12.95
C MET A 385 -13.53 -14.98 13.55
N ILE A 386 -13.91 -15.93 12.70
CA ILE A 386 -14.24 -17.31 13.08
C ILE A 386 -13.24 -18.28 12.42
N PRO A 387 -12.95 -19.46 13.03
CA PRO A 387 -11.95 -20.40 12.52
C PRO A 387 -12.16 -20.85 11.06
N GLU A 388 -13.39 -20.81 10.54
CA GLU A 388 -13.74 -21.14 9.16
C GLU A 388 -13.88 -19.92 8.22
N SER A 389 -13.64 -18.69 8.69
CA SER A 389 -13.78 -17.45 7.92
C SER A 389 -12.45 -17.03 7.29
N THR A 390 -12.53 -16.41 6.11
CA THR A 390 -11.41 -15.73 5.44
C THR A 390 -10.83 -14.57 6.28
N ALA A 391 -11.53 -14.10 7.31
CA ALA A 391 -11.04 -13.09 8.26
C ALA A 391 -9.85 -13.59 9.10
N ALA A 392 -9.82 -14.91 9.38
CA ALA A 392 -8.83 -15.56 10.23
C ALA A 392 -7.53 -15.93 9.48
N GLY A 393 -7.54 -15.93 8.14
CA GLY A 393 -6.36 -16.22 7.32
C GLY A 393 -6.66 -16.09 5.83
N HIS A 394 -5.68 -15.59 5.05
CA HIS A 394 -5.73 -15.46 3.59
C HIS A 394 -5.67 -16.83 2.87
N GLU A 395 -6.38 -17.84 3.35
CA GLU A 395 -6.69 -19.04 2.56
C GLU A 395 -8.00 -18.82 1.80
N ALA A 396 -8.09 -17.72 1.08
CA ALA A 396 -9.03 -17.67 -0.03
C ALA A 396 -8.60 -18.79 -0.98
N LYS A 397 -9.45 -19.83 -1.12
CA LYS A 397 -9.11 -20.96 -1.99
C LYS A 397 -8.76 -20.41 -3.39
N PRO A 398 -7.87 -21.06 -4.16
CA PRO A 398 -7.35 -20.54 -5.42
C PRO A 398 -8.41 -20.02 -6.42
N TYR A 399 -9.65 -20.50 -6.34
CA TYR A 399 -10.76 -20.05 -7.18
C TYR A 399 -11.09 -18.56 -7.01
N ALA A 400 -10.96 -17.98 -5.82
CA ALA A 400 -11.31 -16.58 -5.57
C ALA A 400 -10.36 -15.63 -6.31
N HIS A 401 -9.05 -15.89 -6.23
CA HIS A 401 -8.06 -15.11 -6.98
C HIS A 401 -8.24 -15.24 -8.50
N ILE A 402 -8.56 -16.44 -8.99
CA ILE A 402 -8.88 -16.65 -10.41
C ILE A 402 -10.12 -15.84 -10.82
N ALA A 403 -11.15 -15.81 -9.98
CA ALA A 403 -12.35 -15.02 -10.23
C ALA A 403 -12.07 -13.51 -10.22
N ALA A 404 -11.22 -13.03 -9.30
CA ALA A 404 -10.78 -11.63 -9.25
C ALA A 404 -10.02 -11.22 -10.51
N MET A 405 -9.02 -12.00 -10.94
CA MET A 405 -8.28 -11.72 -12.18
C MET A 405 -9.20 -11.74 -13.40
N ARG A 406 -10.13 -12.70 -13.48
CA ARG A 406 -11.13 -12.73 -14.58
C ARG A 406 -12.03 -11.49 -14.55
N ALA A 407 -12.45 -11.01 -13.38
CA ALA A 407 -13.27 -9.81 -13.26
C ALA A 407 -12.51 -8.57 -13.76
N LEU A 408 -11.22 -8.48 -13.43
CA LEU A 408 -10.32 -7.44 -13.91
C LEU A 408 -10.09 -7.51 -15.42
N ASP A 409 -9.77 -8.68 -15.98
CA ASP A 409 -9.58 -8.82 -17.43
C ASP A 409 -10.84 -8.44 -18.21
N GLU A 410 -12.02 -8.81 -17.71
CA GLU A 410 -13.27 -8.38 -18.33
C GLU A 410 -13.54 -6.88 -18.15
N HIS A 411 -13.13 -6.27 -17.03
CA HIS A 411 -13.17 -4.81 -16.83
C HIS A 411 -12.27 -4.08 -17.83
N LEU A 412 -11.02 -4.53 -17.98
CA LEU A 412 -10.06 -3.99 -18.94
C LEU A 412 -10.62 -4.08 -20.37
N ALA A 413 -11.18 -5.22 -20.75
CA ALA A 413 -11.82 -5.42 -22.04
C ALA A 413 -13.02 -4.49 -22.29
N ARG A 414 -13.91 -4.32 -21.29
CA ARG A 414 -15.07 -3.41 -21.39
C ARG A 414 -14.65 -1.95 -21.57
N ASN A 415 -13.54 -1.55 -20.96
CA ASN A 415 -12.99 -0.20 -21.07
C ASN A 415 -11.97 -0.02 -22.21
N GLN A 416 -11.80 -1.04 -23.06
CA GLN A 416 -10.87 -1.01 -24.19
C GLN A 416 -9.40 -0.71 -23.78
N ILE A 417 -9.01 -1.17 -22.60
CA ILE A 417 -7.65 -1.05 -22.08
C ILE A 417 -6.87 -2.28 -22.54
N ASN A 418 -5.82 -2.08 -23.33
CA ASN A 418 -4.97 -3.19 -23.80
C ASN A 418 -4.00 -3.62 -22.69
N ALA A 419 -4.43 -4.61 -21.91
CA ALA A 419 -3.73 -5.10 -20.74
C ALA A 419 -4.24 -6.49 -20.34
N HIS A 420 -3.50 -7.13 -19.44
CA HIS A 420 -3.91 -8.39 -18.80
C HIS A 420 -3.51 -8.40 -17.33
N THR A 421 -4.16 -9.27 -16.55
CA THR A 421 -3.95 -9.38 -15.11
C THR A 421 -3.07 -10.59 -14.78
N VAL A 422 -2.12 -10.38 -13.87
CA VAL A 422 -1.31 -11.44 -13.24
C VAL A 422 -1.31 -11.27 -11.73
N HIS A 423 -0.82 -12.27 -10.99
CA HIS A 423 -0.57 -12.12 -9.55
C HIS A 423 0.49 -11.04 -9.29
N ALA A 424 0.28 -10.22 -8.26
CA ALA A 424 1.23 -9.21 -7.85
C ALA A 424 2.52 -9.87 -7.29
N PRO A 425 3.71 -9.60 -7.85
CA PRO A 425 4.95 -10.22 -7.41
C PRO A 425 5.24 -10.03 -5.92
N GLY A 426 5.41 -11.15 -5.19
CA GLY A 426 5.68 -11.17 -3.76
C GLY A 426 4.45 -11.06 -2.87
N THR A 427 3.25 -10.92 -3.44
CA THR A 427 1.98 -10.84 -2.72
C THR A 427 0.85 -11.47 -3.55
N ASP A 428 0.89 -12.78 -3.74
CA ASP A 428 0.05 -13.52 -4.71
C ASP A 428 -1.47 -13.42 -4.44
N ALA A 429 -1.87 -12.98 -3.24
CA ALA A 429 -3.26 -12.69 -2.92
C ALA A 429 -3.85 -11.48 -3.69
N PHE A 430 -2.99 -10.67 -4.30
CA PHE A 430 -3.34 -9.43 -4.99
C PHE A 430 -2.96 -9.47 -6.48
N ASN A 431 -3.36 -8.44 -7.21
CA ASN A 431 -3.28 -8.39 -8.66
C ASN A 431 -2.28 -7.32 -9.14
N LYS A 432 -1.61 -7.61 -10.26
CA LYS A 432 -0.89 -6.65 -11.11
C LYS A 432 -1.57 -6.60 -12.47
N VAL A 433 -2.01 -5.41 -12.88
CA VAL A 433 -2.38 -5.15 -14.28
C VAL A 433 -1.12 -4.81 -15.07
N VAL A 434 -0.83 -5.63 -16.07
CA VAL A 434 0.27 -5.47 -17.02
C VAL A 434 -0.29 -4.78 -18.27
N TYR A 435 0.10 -3.52 -18.48
CA TYR A 435 -0.31 -2.76 -19.66
C TYR A 435 0.61 -3.08 -20.84
N ASP A 436 0.01 -3.29 -22.00
CA ASP A 436 0.78 -3.52 -23.22
C ASP A 436 1.32 -2.20 -23.77
N LEU A 437 2.56 -2.24 -24.25
CA LEU A 437 3.14 -1.13 -25.00
C LEU A 437 2.68 -1.14 -26.47
N PRO A 438 2.56 0.03 -27.12
CA PRO A 438 2.26 0.11 -28.54
C PRO A 438 3.42 -0.45 -29.38
N GLU A 439 3.12 -0.89 -30.62
CA GLU A 439 4.14 -1.37 -31.57
C GLU A 439 5.24 -0.33 -31.84
N VAL A 440 4.85 0.95 -31.94
CA VAL A 440 5.78 2.06 -32.05
C VAL A 440 5.98 2.64 -30.66
N LEU A 441 7.13 2.30 -30.07
CA LEU A 441 7.50 2.76 -28.73
C LEU A 441 7.69 4.29 -28.71
N PRO A 442 7.03 5.02 -27.80
CA PRO A 442 7.25 6.44 -27.60
C PRO A 442 8.71 6.78 -27.27
N SER A 443 9.14 7.97 -27.63
CA SER A 443 10.49 8.45 -27.30
C SER A 443 10.54 9.00 -25.86
N VAL A 444 11.61 8.69 -25.13
CA VAL A 444 11.87 9.20 -23.78
C VAL A 444 13.16 10.02 -23.75
N GLU A 445 13.11 11.24 -23.21
CA GLU A 445 14.30 12.01 -22.86
C GLU A 445 14.55 11.97 -21.36
N ILE A 446 15.61 11.28 -20.95
CA ILE A 446 16.06 11.19 -19.55
C ILE A 446 17.00 12.37 -19.26
N ILE A 447 16.63 13.20 -18.29
CA ILE A 447 17.31 14.47 -17.97
C ILE A 447 18.02 14.32 -16.64
N ILE A 448 19.35 14.51 -16.64
CA ILE A 448 20.21 14.28 -15.47
C ILE A 448 21.01 15.55 -15.16
N PRO A 449 20.57 16.41 -14.23
CA PRO A 449 21.39 17.52 -13.75
C PRO A 449 22.50 17.02 -12.83
N THR A 450 23.71 17.52 -13.02
CA THR A 450 24.85 17.13 -12.21
C THR A 450 25.91 18.23 -12.09
N ARG A 451 26.79 18.09 -11.10
CA ARG A 451 28.00 18.87 -10.93
C ARG A 451 29.07 17.97 -10.32
N ASP A 452 30.19 17.81 -11.03
CA ASP A 452 31.28 16.89 -10.69
C ASP A 452 30.83 15.42 -10.51
N SER A 453 31.39 14.69 -9.52
CA SER A 453 31.01 13.32 -9.15
C SER A 453 30.97 12.31 -10.30
N ALA A 454 32.04 12.27 -11.10
CA ALA A 454 32.16 11.40 -12.27
C ALA A 454 31.75 9.93 -12.01
N GLU A 455 32.15 9.35 -10.88
CA GLU A 455 31.83 7.95 -10.55
C GLU A 455 30.32 7.69 -10.43
N LEU A 456 29.58 8.59 -9.76
CA LEU A 456 28.12 8.47 -9.63
C LEU A 456 27.42 8.68 -10.96
N VAL A 457 27.84 9.70 -11.72
CA VAL A 457 27.25 9.98 -13.05
C VAL A 457 27.50 8.80 -14.00
N GLU A 458 28.70 8.23 -13.98
CA GLU A 458 29.03 7.05 -14.76
C GLU A 458 28.17 5.85 -14.35
N GLN A 459 28.08 5.53 -13.06
CA GLN A 459 27.23 4.45 -12.56
C GLN A 459 25.78 4.62 -13.01
N CYS A 460 25.25 5.83 -12.89
CA CYS A 460 23.89 6.16 -13.28
C CYS A 460 23.66 5.94 -14.78
N VAL A 461 24.46 6.60 -15.63
CA VAL A 461 24.34 6.54 -17.09
C VAL A 461 24.59 5.12 -17.61
N GLU A 462 25.62 4.44 -17.11
CA GLU A 462 25.93 3.07 -17.53
C GLU A 462 24.85 2.08 -17.05
N SER A 463 24.27 2.26 -15.86
CA SER A 463 23.16 1.41 -15.42
C SER A 463 21.96 1.53 -16.36
N VAL A 464 21.62 2.75 -16.81
CA VAL A 464 20.57 2.97 -17.81
C VAL A 464 20.95 2.32 -19.15
N ARG A 465 22.17 2.53 -19.65
CA ARG A 465 22.61 2.00 -20.95
C ARG A 465 22.68 0.48 -20.99
N GLN A 466 23.14 -0.15 -19.91
CA GLN A 466 23.47 -1.57 -19.87
C GLN A 466 22.32 -2.43 -19.39
N LYS A 467 21.47 -1.92 -18.49
CA LYS A 467 20.39 -2.70 -17.88
C LYS A 467 19.03 -2.47 -18.53
N SER A 468 18.73 -1.27 -19.04
CA SER A 468 17.39 -0.97 -19.57
C SER A 468 17.10 -1.74 -20.86
N SER A 469 15.94 -2.39 -20.95
CA SER A 469 15.48 -3.04 -22.18
C SER A 469 14.74 -2.10 -23.13
N TYR A 470 14.27 -0.95 -22.64
CA TYR A 470 13.57 0.03 -23.48
C TYR A 470 14.53 0.65 -24.50
N PRO A 471 14.28 0.57 -25.82
CA PRO A 471 15.27 1.01 -26.81
C PRO A 471 15.16 2.49 -27.18
N ASN A 472 13.97 3.10 -27.07
CA ASN A 472 13.70 4.45 -27.61
C ASN A 472 13.90 5.55 -26.56
N PHE A 473 15.13 5.67 -26.04
CA PHE A 473 15.49 6.74 -25.12
C PHE A 473 16.75 7.51 -25.57
N ARG A 474 16.84 8.74 -25.07
CA ARG A 474 18.06 9.56 -25.07
C ARG A 474 18.33 10.10 -23.67
N ILE A 475 19.59 10.38 -23.38
CA ILE A 475 20.03 10.96 -22.10
C ILE A 475 20.59 12.35 -22.35
N THR A 476 20.05 13.35 -21.68
CA THR A 476 20.60 14.71 -21.64
C THR A 476 21.15 14.99 -20.26
N ILE A 477 22.48 15.04 -20.15
CA ILE A 477 23.19 15.39 -18.92
C ILE A 477 23.35 16.92 -18.89
N ILE A 478 22.90 17.57 -17.82
CA ILE A 478 23.10 19.00 -17.60
C ILE A 478 24.30 19.19 -16.68
N ASP A 479 25.41 19.64 -17.25
CA ASP A 479 26.63 19.99 -16.51
C ASP A 479 26.48 21.37 -15.88
N ASN A 480 26.15 21.43 -14.58
CA ASN A 480 26.02 22.68 -13.84
C ASN A 480 27.38 23.21 -13.32
N GLY A 481 28.30 23.46 -14.24
CA GLY A 481 29.60 24.05 -13.93
C GLY A 481 30.55 23.10 -13.20
N SER A 482 30.68 21.86 -13.68
CA SER A 482 31.71 20.91 -13.22
C SER A 482 33.11 21.46 -13.48
N VAL A 483 34.00 21.24 -12.52
CA VAL A 483 35.38 21.75 -12.54
C VAL A 483 36.43 20.64 -12.48
N LYS A 484 36.05 19.42 -12.09
CA LYS A 484 36.97 18.29 -12.00
C LYS A 484 37.26 17.71 -13.39
N GLN A 485 38.55 17.54 -13.69
CA GLN A 485 39.00 16.94 -14.97
C GLN A 485 38.38 15.56 -15.23
N ALA A 486 38.25 14.73 -14.19
CA ALA A 486 37.64 13.40 -14.31
C ALA A 486 36.19 13.46 -14.84
N THR A 487 35.42 14.48 -14.47
CA THR A 487 34.05 14.68 -14.96
C THR A 487 34.04 15.12 -16.42
N HIS A 488 34.96 16.01 -16.83
CA HIS A 488 35.11 16.40 -18.23
C HIS A 488 35.55 15.23 -19.12
N ASP A 489 36.48 14.40 -18.65
CA ASP A 489 36.94 13.21 -19.35
C ASP A 489 35.80 12.19 -19.52
N LEU A 490 34.98 12.00 -18.47
CA LEU A 490 33.77 11.18 -18.53
C LEU A 490 32.79 11.72 -19.59
N PHE A 491 32.48 13.02 -19.57
CA PHE A 491 31.54 13.61 -20.54
C PHE A 491 32.03 13.51 -21.97
N ALA A 492 33.33 13.67 -22.21
CA ALA A 492 33.91 13.46 -23.54
C ALA A 492 33.74 12.02 -24.02
N ARG A 493 33.86 11.04 -23.12
CA ARG A 493 33.64 9.61 -23.41
C ARG A 493 32.17 9.26 -23.62
N LEU A 494 31.27 9.73 -22.75
CA LEU A 494 29.84 9.42 -22.84
C LEU A 494 29.20 9.95 -24.13
N GLN A 495 29.62 11.13 -24.60
CA GLN A 495 29.14 11.73 -25.85
C GLN A 495 29.57 11.00 -27.12
N GLN A 496 30.36 9.92 -27.02
CA GLN A 496 30.60 9.02 -28.16
C GLN A 496 29.36 8.19 -28.52
N ASP A 497 28.41 8.04 -27.59
CA ASP A 497 27.09 7.44 -27.84
C ASP A 497 26.13 8.55 -28.33
N GLU A 498 25.59 8.40 -29.53
CA GLU A 498 24.69 9.40 -30.15
C GLU A 498 23.40 9.64 -29.36
N ARG A 499 23.05 8.72 -28.45
CA ARG A 499 21.90 8.88 -27.55
C ARG A 499 22.20 9.79 -26.37
N ILE A 500 23.45 10.17 -26.13
CA ILE A 500 23.88 10.95 -24.96
C ILE A 500 24.34 12.33 -25.38
N LYS A 501 23.73 13.35 -24.77
CA LYS A 501 24.06 14.75 -24.96
C LYS A 501 24.46 15.36 -23.64
N VAL A 502 25.54 16.14 -23.62
CA VAL A 502 25.93 16.95 -22.46
C VAL A 502 25.67 18.41 -22.78
N VAL A 503 24.91 19.10 -21.92
CA VAL A 503 24.61 20.52 -22.02
C VAL A 503 25.23 21.24 -20.84
N ARG A 504 26.14 22.17 -21.11
CA ARG A 504 26.75 22.99 -20.05
C ARG A 504 25.83 24.15 -19.68
N ASP A 505 25.71 24.38 -18.38
CA ASP A 505 25.07 25.54 -17.82
C ASP A 505 25.77 26.05 -16.55
N ASP A 506 26.36 27.23 -16.62
CA ASP A 506 27.08 27.83 -15.50
C ASP A 506 26.20 28.72 -14.59
N SER A 507 24.86 28.68 -14.75
CA SER A 507 23.95 29.43 -13.87
C SER A 507 23.98 28.92 -12.41
N PRO A 508 23.61 29.76 -11.41
CA PRO A 508 23.50 29.31 -10.03
C PRO A 508 22.59 28.08 -9.90
N PHE A 509 22.95 27.13 -9.03
CA PHE A 509 22.21 25.88 -8.90
C PHE A 509 20.74 26.14 -8.52
N ASN A 510 19.86 25.68 -9.40
CA ASN A 510 18.43 25.63 -9.21
C ASN A 510 17.93 24.38 -9.95
N TYR A 511 17.54 23.35 -9.20
CA TYR A 511 17.14 22.06 -9.76
C TYR A 511 15.96 22.20 -10.73
N SER A 512 14.97 23.02 -10.37
CA SER A 512 13.80 23.30 -11.21
C SER A 512 14.20 23.95 -12.54
N ALA A 513 14.99 25.02 -12.48
CA ALA A 513 15.39 25.77 -13.68
C ALA A 513 16.34 24.98 -14.60
N LEU A 514 17.19 24.11 -14.04
CA LEU A 514 18.04 23.19 -14.80
C LEU A 514 17.16 22.22 -15.60
N ASN A 515 16.27 21.50 -14.92
CA ASN A 515 15.37 20.55 -15.57
C ASN A 515 14.43 21.21 -16.59
N ASN A 516 13.80 22.34 -16.24
CA ASN A 516 12.87 23.07 -17.11
C ASN A 516 13.48 23.41 -18.46
N ARG A 517 14.74 23.86 -18.50
CA ARG A 517 15.40 24.28 -19.74
C ARG A 517 15.55 23.17 -20.76
N VAL A 518 15.76 21.94 -20.31
CA VAL A 518 15.81 20.77 -21.20
C VAL A 518 14.41 20.24 -21.44
N ALA A 519 13.62 20.04 -20.38
CA ALA A 519 12.31 19.40 -20.46
C ALA A 519 11.32 20.19 -21.34
N LEU A 520 11.24 21.52 -21.20
CA LEU A 520 10.32 22.36 -22.00
C LEU A 520 10.74 22.49 -23.48
N ALA A 521 12.03 22.32 -23.76
CA ALA A 521 12.60 22.33 -25.10
C ALA A 521 12.66 20.94 -25.74
N SER A 522 12.27 19.89 -25.01
CA SER A 522 12.29 18.53 -25.50
C SER A 522 11.39 18.36 -26.72
N THR A 523 11.75 17.36 -27.52
CA THR A 523 10.92 16.89 -28.65
C THR A 523 10.50 15.44 -28.45
N ALA A 524 10.84 14.84 -27.31
CA ALA A 524 10.45 13.49 -26.97
C ALA A 524 8.96 13.45 -26.58
N ASP A 525 8.35 12.27 -26.68
CA ASP A 525 6.96 12.06 -26.26
C ASP A 525 6.85 12.14 -24.72
N PHE A 526 7.88 11.66 -24.03
CA PHE A 526 8.00 11.68 -22.58
C PHE A 526 9.33 12.31 -22.13
N VAL A 527 9.28 12.97 -20.98
CA VAL A 527 10.46 13.43 -20.25
C VAL A 527 10.57 12.65 -18.94
N CYS A 528 11.77 12.20 -18.60
CA CYS A 528 12.09 11.55 -17.34
C CYS A 528 13.07 12.43 -16.56
N LEU A 529 12.63 13.01 -15.45
CA LEU A 529 13.52 13.70 -14.53
C LEU A 529 14.23 12.65 -13.68
N MET A 530 15.56 12.68 -13.66
CA MET A 530 16.34 11.66 -12.96
C MET A 530 17.55 12.29 -12.25
N ASN A 531 17.75 11.94 -10.98
CA ASN A 531 18.97 12.35 -10.27
C ASN A 531 20.19 11.57 -10.77
N ASN A 532 21.38 12.16 -10.58
CA ASN A 532 22.63 11.59 -11.08
C ASN A 532 23.22 10.46 -10.23
N ASP A 533 22.53 10.08 -9.14
CA ASP A 533 22.90 9.05 -8.17
C ASP A 533 21.83 7.94 -8.12
N ILE A 534 21.11 7.75 -9.24
CA ILE A 534 20.18 6.65 -9.48
C ILE A 534 20.91 5.48 -10.14
N GLU A 535 20.58 4.25 -9.74
CA GLU A 535 21.05 3.03 -10.39
C GLU A 535 19.88 2.09 -10.72
N VAL A 536 19.73 1.70 -11.99
CA VAL A 536 18.68 0.77 -12.43
C VAL A 536 18.85 -0.60 -11.79
N ILE A 537 17.76 -1.22 -11.30
CA ILE A 537 17.75 -2.60 -10.79
C ILE A 537 17.17 -3.56 -11.84
N ASN A 538 15.89 -3.40 -12.20
CA ASN A 538 15.22 -4.26 -13.18
C ASN A 538 15.27 -3.67 -14.60
N ALA A 539 15.40 -4.55 -15.59
CA ALA A 539 15.62 -4.15 -16.98
C ALA A 539 14.42 -3.42 -17.60
N ASP A 540 13.20 -3.82 -17.23
CA ASP A 540 11.92 -3.37 -17.76
C ASP A 540 11.35 -2.14 -17.02
N TRP A 541 12.16 -1.46 -16.20
CA TRP A 541 11.71 -0.33 -15.38
C TRP A 541 11.06 0.79 -16.22
N LEU A 542 11.63 1.12 -17.38
CA LEU A 542 11.14 2.20 -18.23
C LEU A 542 9.92 1.77 -19.05
N GLU A 543 9.85 0.51 -19.50
CA GLU A 543 8.66 -0.10 -20.07
C GLU A 543 7.48 0.00 -19.12
N GLU A 544 7.68 -0.40 -17.87
CA GLU A 544 6.66 -0.33 -16.83
C GLU A 544 6.18 1.12 -16.64
N MET A 545 7.09 2.07 -16.46
CA MET A 545 6.73 3.48 -16.27
C MET A 545 6.02 4.08 -17.49
N VAL A 546 6.49 3.80 -18.71
CA VAL A 546 5.87 4.29 -19.95
C VAL A 546 4.48 3.67 -20.14
N SER A 547 4.33 2.37 -19.88
CA SER A 547 3.04 1.67 -20.01
C SER A 547 1.97 2.26 -19.08
N VAL A 548 2.36 2.67 -17.87
CA VAL A 548 1.49 3.37 -16.92
C VAL A 548 1.21 4.81 -17.39
N ALA A 549 2.23 5.55 -17.81
CA ALA A 549 2.08 6.92 -18.29
C ALA A 549 1.25 7.01 -19.58
N LEU A 550 1.14 5.90 -20.32
CA LEU A 550 0.29 5.79 -21.50
C LEU A 550 -1.21 5.75 -21.17
N GLN A 551 -1.60 5.39 -19.95
CA GLN A 551 -3.00 5.26 -19.57
C GLN A 551 -3.71 6.62 -19.52
N ALA A 552 -5.03 6.59 -19.70
CA ALA A 552 -5.84 7.80 -19.71
C ALA A 552 -5.72 8.57 -18.39
N ASN A 553 -5.58 9.89 -18.53
CA ASN A 553 -5.45 10.86 -17.44
C ASN A 553 -4.31 10.59 -16.45
N VAL A 554 -3.29 9.79 -16.80
CA VAL A 554 -2.06 9.68 -16.01
C VAL A 554 -1.13 10.85 -16.29
N GLY A 555 -0.71 11.53 -15.21
CA GLY A 555 0.25 12.61 -15.20
C GLY A 555 1.67 12.10 -14.92
N ALA A 556 2.18 12.36 -13.71
CA ALA A 556 3.50 11.91 -13.30
C ALA A 556 3.49 10.43 -12.90
N VAL A 557 4.52 9.69 -13.30
CA VAL A 557 4.78 8.31 -12.88
C VAL A 557 6.09 8.23 -12.12
N GLY A 558 6.04 7.74 -10.88
CA GLY A 558 7.19 7.54 -10.00
C GLY A 558 7.59 6.08 -9.88
N ALA A 559 8.90 5.83 -9.84
CA ALA A 559 9.47 4.51 -9.59
C ALA A 559 9.57 4.18 -8.09
N LYS A 560 9.70 2.90 -7.74
CA LYS A 560 10.15 2.48 -6.41
C LYS A 560 11.65 2.71 -6.30
N LEU A 561 12.02 3.57 -5.35
CA LEU A 561 13.43 3.81 -5.05
C LEU A 561 13.81 3.08 -3.78
N LEU A 562 14.94 2.40 -3.82
CA LEU A 562 15.54 1.72 -2.68
C LEU A 562 16.81 2.45 -2.25
N TYR A 563 17.09 2.42 -0.96
CA TYR A 563 18.41 2.70 -0.44
C TYR A 563 19.38 1.56 -0.78
N PRO A 564 20.70 1.80 -0.75
CA PRO A 564 21.70 0.75 -1.01
C PRO A 564 21.68 -0.44 -0.04
N ASP A 565 20.94 -0.35 1.07
CA ASP A 565 20.71 -1.41 2.06
C ASP A 565 19.44 -2.24 1.79
N ASP A 566 18.82 -2.10 0.62
CA ASP A 566 17.55 -2.75 0.21
C ASP A 566 16.32 -2.35 1.03
N THR A 567 16.39 -1.23 1.76
CA THR A 567 15.21 -0.61 2.36
C THR A 567 14.55 0.39 1.39
N ILE A 568 13.25 0.61 1.54
CA ILE A 568 12.49 1.52 0.68
C ILE A 568 12.89 2.96 0.98
N GLN A 569 13.27 3.71 -0.06
CA GLN A 569 13.47 5.15 -0.02
C GLN A 569 12.22 5.91 -0.51
N HIS A 570 11.56 5.40 -1.55
CA HIS A 570 10.34 5.98 -2.11
C HIS A 570 9.27 4.93 -2.41
N GLY A 571 8.24 4.87 -1.57
CA GLY A 571 6.99 4.12 -1.78
C GLY A 571 5.82 4.96 -2.30
N GLY A 572 6.10 6.08 -2.99
CA GLY A 572 5.15 7.18 -3.19
C GLY A 572 5.33 8.28 -2.12
N VAL A 573 4.64 9.42 -2.27
CA VAL A 573 4.65 10.52 -1.28
C VAL A 573 3.29 10.69 -0.62
N VAL A 574 3.30 10.81 0.70
CA VAL A 574 2.15 11.20 1.53
C VAL A 574 2.33 12.65 1.98
N LEU A 575 1.33 13.50 1.75
CA LEU A 575 1.34 14.89 2.18
C LEU A 575 1.06 15.02 3.68
N GLY A 576 1.50 16.14 4.27
CA GLY A 576 1.31 16.49 5.67
C GLY A 576 2.28 15.82 6.63
N VAL A 577 2.84 14.65 6.29
CA VAL A 577 3.76 13.93 7.16
C VAL A 577 5.02 14.76 7.39
N GLY A 578 5.41 14.95 8.65
CA GLY A 578 6.52 15.83 9.03
C GLY A 578 6.27 17.32 8.75
N GLY A 579 5.03 17.71 8.47
CA GLY A 579 4.58 19.09 8.26
C GLY A 579 4.38 19.50 6.79
N ILE A 580 4.97 18.78 5.84
CA ILE A 580 4.79 19.03 4.39
C ILE A 580 4.50 17.73 3.66
N ALA A 581 5.45 16.79 3.66
CA ALA A 581 5.33 15.53 2.96
C ALA A 581 6.48 14.59 3.37
N SER A 582 6.24 13.29 3.29
CA SER A 582 7.25 12.25 3.45
C SER A 582 6.99 11.07 2.52
N HIS A 583 7.98 10.18 2.38
CA HIS A 583 7.86 8.99 1.53
C HIS A 583 7.16 7.87 2.29
N ALA A 584 6.16 7.24 1.66
CA ALA A 584 5.47 6.10 2.25
C ALA A 584 6.43 4.90 2.42
N HIS A 585 6.29 4.19 3.56
CA HIS A 585 7.06 2.98 3.90
C HIS A 585 8.57 3.19 3.90
N LYS A 586 9.03 4.43 4.10
CA LYS A 586 10.46 4.75 4.16
C LYS A 586 11.15 3.86 5.20
N HIS A 587 12.32 3.33 4.84
CA HIS A 587 13.13 2.40 5.62
C HIS A 587 12.55 1.00 5.83
N PHE A 588 11.36 0.70 5.29
CA PHE A 588 10.85 -0.68 5.35
C PHE A 588 11.72 -1.57 4.46
N PRO A 589 12.06 -2.81 4.86
CA PRO A 589 12.74 -3.74 3.97
C PRO A 589 11.92 -3.96 2.70
N ASN A 590 12.56 -4.03 1.53
CA ASN A 590 11.85 -4.18 0.25
C ASN A 590 10.86 -5.36 0.28
N THR A 591 11.20 -6.46 0.95
CA THR A 591 10.39 -7.69 1.08
C THR A 591 9.07 -7.53 1.82
N VAL A 592 8.89 -6.47 2.60
CA VAL A 592 7.68 -6.30 3.43
C VAL A 592 6.55 -5.72 2.57
N PRO A 593 5.32 -6.28 2.63
CA PRO A 593 4.18 -5.76 1.87
C PRO A 593 3.75 -4.34 2.33
N GLY A 594 4.11 -3.96 3.55
CA GLY A 594 3.71 -2.67 4.14
C GLY A 594 2.22 -2.62 4.48
N TYR A 595 1.73 -1.42 4.76
CA TYR A 595 0.33 -1.17 5.13
C TYR A 595 -0.62 -1.68 4.04
N PHE A 596 -1.39 -2.74 4.34
CA PHE A 596 -2.31 -3.40 3.41
C PHE A 596 -1.70 -3.64 2.01
N ALA A 597 -0.48 -4.18 1.98
CA ALA A 597 0.29 -4.49 0.76
C ALA A 597 0.66 -3.28 -0.12
N ARG A 598 0.40 -2.04 0.30
CA ARG A 598 0.63 -0.85 -0.52
C ARG A 598 2.09 -0.62 -0.94
N ALA A 599 3.08 -1.21 -0.27
CA ALA A 599 4.49 -1.15 -0.68
C ALA A 599 4.83 -2.08 -1.86
N ARG A 600 3.87 -2.91 -2.29
CA ARG A 600 3.98 -3.92 -3.37
C ARG A 600 2.91 -3.78 -4.45
N LEU A 601 1.93 -2.89 -4.26
CA LEU A 601 0.81 -2.66 -5.19
C LEU A 601 0.91 -1.27 -5.83
N ARG A 602 0.54 -1.18 -7.12
CA ARG A 602 0.49 0.10 -7.84
C ARG A 602 -0.56 1.01 -7.18
N ASN A 603 -0.25 2.29 -7.04
CA ASN A 603 -1.07 3.23 -6.30
C ASN A 603 -1.08 4.60 -6.98
N ALA A 604 -2.25 5.24 -7.07
CA ALA A 604 -2.30 6.67 -7.32
C ALA A 604 -1.82 7.41 -6.07
N MET A 605 -0.90 8.35 -6.24
CA MET A 605 -0.36 9.14 -5.14
C MET A 605 -0.66 10.63 -5.37
N SER A 606 -0.67 11.41 -4.30
CA SER A 606 -0.74 12.87 -4.44
C SER A 606 0.53 13.41 -5.10
N ALA A 607 1.70 12.86 -4.74
CA ALA A 607 2.97 13.18 -5.38
C ALA A 607 3.90 11.97 -5.49
N VAL A 608 4.86 12.09 -6.39
CA VAL A 608 6.02 11.20 -6.57
C VAL A 608 7.28 12.05 -6.65
N THR A 609 8.44 11.48 -6.37
CA THR A 609 9.68 12.27 -6.35
C THR A 609 10.31 12.45 -7.71
N ALA A 610 10.90 13.62 -7.96
CA ALA A 610 11.68 13.88 -9.17
C ALA A 610 13.06 13.20 -9.20
N ALA A 611 13.42 12.42 -8.18
CA ALA A 611 14.61 11.57 -8.26
C ALA A 611 14.52 10.54 -9.39
N CYS A 612 13.30 10.06 -9.71
CA CYS A 612 12.97 9.36 -10.95
C CYS A 612 11.46 9.53 -11.25
N LEU A 613 11.13 10.49 -12.13
CA LEU A 613 9.77 10.87 -12.49
C LEU A 613 9.60 10.93 -14.01
N LEU A 614 8.73 10.08 -14.55
CA LEU A 614 8.36 10.07 -15.96
C LEU A 614 7.03 10.82 -16.17
N ILE A 615 6.94 11.66 -17.20
CA ILE A 615 5.71 12.36 -17.54
C ILE A 615 5.63 12.64 -19.05
N ARG A 616 4.41 12.64 -19.60
CA ARG A 616 4.18 13.09 -20.98
C ARG A 616 4.67 14.52 -21.14
N HIS A 617 5.45 14.77 -22.18
CA HIS A 617 6.00 16.09 -22.44
C HIS A 617 4.90 17.16 -22.60
N SER A 618 3.76 16.79 -23.21
CA SER A 618 2.61 17.70 -23.34
C SER A 618 2.07 18.17 -22.00
N ILE A 619 1.95 17.28 -21.01
CA ILE A 619 1.46 17.59 -19.66
C ILE A 619 2.49 18.45 -18.91
N TYR A 620 3.79 18.12 -19.03
CA TYR A 620 4.85 18.93 -18.44
C TYR A 620 4.79 20.40 -18.91
N LYS A 621 4.54 20.62 -20.20
CA LYS A 621 4.36 21.98 -20.76
C LYS A 621 3.07 22.64 -20.31
N GLU A 622 1.98 21.88 -20.27
CA GLU A 622 0.66 22.39 -19.87
C GLU A 622 0.69 23.01 -18.47
N VAL A 623 1.32 22.33 -17.52
CA VAL A 623 1.44 22.84 -16.14
C VAL A 623 2.58 23.83 -15.95
N GLY A 624 3.37 24.12 -16.99
CA GLY A 624 4.47 25.09 -16.95
C GLY A 624 5.78 24.58 -16.33
N GLY A 625 6.00 23.27 -16.24
CA GLY A 625 7.20 22.67 -15.65
C GLY A 625 7.29 22.83 -14.13
N LEU A 626 8.49 22.65 -13.57
CA LEU A 626 8.76 22.83 -12.13
C LEU A 626 8.75 24.33 -11.76
N ASP A 627 8.28 24.68 -10.55
CA ASP A 627 8.33 26.07 -10.07
C ASP A 627 9.78 26.44 -9.72
N GLU A 628 10.34 27.41 -10.44
CA GLU A 628 11.74 27.83 -10.27
C GLU A 628 11.99 28.58 -8.97
N GLN A 629 10.95 28.97 -8.22
CA GLN A 629 11.10 29.47 -6.84
C GLN A 629 11.42 28.36 -5.84
N LEU A 630 11.15 27.10 -6.20
CA LEU A 630 11.53 25.91 -5.43
C LEU A 630 12.84 25.38 -6.01
N HIS A 631 13.97 25.88 -5.51
CA HIS A 631 15.29 25.60 -6.04
C HIS A 631 15.75 24.18 -5.73
N VAL A 632 15.41 23.64 -4.56
CA VAL A 632 15.93 22.35 -4.08
C VAL A 632 14.86 21.46 -3.47
N ALA A 633 14.09 21.93 -2.50
CA ALA A 633 13.09 21.12 -1.81
C ALA A 633 11.69 21.31 -2.40
N TYR A 634 10.88 20.25 -2.32
CA TYR A 634 9.44 20.24 -2.62
C TYR A 634 9.01 20.66 -4.02
N ASN A 635 9.94 20.87 -4.96
CA ASN A 635 9.62 21.19 -6.35
C ASN A 635 8.78 20.09 -7.02
N ASP A 636 9.07 18.83 -6.70
CA ASP A 636 8.36 17.65 -7.17
C ASP A 636 6.96 17.54 -6.56
N ILE A 637 6.83 17.90 -5.27
CA ILE A 637 5.53 17.96 -4.58
C ILE A 637 4.62 19.00 -5.22
N ASP A 638 5.09 20.26 -5.32
CA ASP A 638 4.31 21.34 -5.96
C ASP A 638 3.93 20.98 -7.39
N PHE A 639 4.88 20.45 -8.17
CA PHE A 639 4.65 20.04 -9.55
C PHE A 639 3.57 18.97 -9.66
N CYS A 640 3.68 17.90 -8.86
CA CYS A 640 2.70 16.83 -8.83
C CYS A 640 1.30 17.33 -8.45
N LEU A 641 1.20 18.28 -7.52
CA LEU A 641 -0.08 18.86 -7.12
C LEU A 641 -0.69 19.73 -8.22
N ARG A 642 0.11 20.51 -8.97
CA ARG A 642 -0.37 21.22 -10.16
C ARG A 642 -0.80 20.28 -11.29
N VAL A 643 -0.09 19.17 -11.49
CA VAL A 643 -0.52 18.10 -12.42
C VAL A 643 -1.89 17.54 -12.03
N ARG A 644 -2.16 17.40 -10.72
CA ARG A 644 -3.48 17.00 -10.22
C ARG A 644 -4.56 18.04 -10.41
N GLU A 645 -4.27 19.32 -10.15
CA GLU A 645 -5.21 20.42 -10.42
C GLU A 645 -5.59 20.51 -11.90
N ALA A 646 -4.69 20.14 -12.81
CA ALA A 646 -4.96 20.05 -14.25
C ALA A 646 -5.84 18.84 -14.64
N GLY A 647 -6.24 17.99 -13.69
CA GLY A 647 -7.13 16.86 -13.92
C GLY A 647 -6.44 15.52 -14.18
N TYR A 648 -5.12 15.44 -13.99
CA TYR A 648 -4.36 14.20 -14.12
C TYR A 648 -4.14 13.52 -12.77
N ARG A 649 -3.93 12.21 -12.76
CA ARG A 649 -3.53 11.45 -11.57
C ARG A 649 -2.06 11.09 -11.63
N ASN A 650 -1.34 11.26 -10.51
CA ASN A 650 0.03 10.78 -10.39
C ASN A 650 0.02 9.34 -9.89
N VAL A 651 0.90 8.51 -10.42
CA VAL A 651 0.93 7.07 -10.13
C VAL A 651 2.32 6.67 -9.69
N TRP A 652 2.39 5.92 -8.59
CA TRP A 652 3.61 5.25 -8.19
C TRP A 652 3.50 3.76 -8.55
N THR A 653 4.55 3.22 -9.18
CA THR A 653 4.62 1.80 -9.52
C THR A 653 5.74 1.08 -8.75
N PRO A 654 5.43 0.00 -8.01
CA PRO A 654 6.43 -0.81 -7.32
C PRO A 654 7.25 -1.68 -8.28
N TYR A 655 6.87 -1.75 -9.56
CA TYR A 655 7.46 -2.66 -10.54
C TYR A 655 8.56 -2.03 -11.40
N ALA A 656 8.87 -0.75 -11.17
CA ALA A 656 10.08 -0.10 -11.63
C ALA A 656 10.97 0.16 -10.40
N GLU A 657 11.97 -0.68 -10.18
CA GLU A 657 12.87 -0.63 -9.02
C GLU A 657 14.23 -0.05 -9.42
N LEU A 658 14.66 0.97 -8.68
CA LEU A 658 15.98 1.58 -8.83
C LEU A 658 16.58 1.85 -7.44
N TYR A 659 17.90 1.84 -7.32
CA TYR A 659 18.57 2.39 -6.15
C TYR A 659 18.69 3.91 -6.28
N HIS A 660 18.59 4.60 -5.16
CA HIS A 660 18.94 6.01 -5.01
C HIS A 660 19.98 6.12 -3.90
N HIS A 661 21.22 6.49 -4.27
CA HIS A 661 22.34 6.62 -3.32
C HIS A 661 22.28 7.90 -2.47
N GLU A 662 21.11 8.57 -2.49
CA GLU A 662 20.64 9.78 -1.80
C GLU A 662 21.70 10.77 -1.29
N SER A 663 21.67 11.98 -1.87
CA SER A 663 22.42 13.15 -1.37
C SER A 663 23.93 12.96 -1.32
N ALA A 664 24.45 11.96 -2.03
CA ALA A 664 25.88 11.67 -2.14
C ALA A 664 26.70 12.86 -2.67
N THR A 665 26.06 13.79 -3.41
CA THR A 665 26.69 15.00 -3.95
C THR A 665 26.32 16.31 -3.22
N ARG A 666 25.18 16.34 -2.49
CA ARG A 666 24.63 17.59 -1.89
C ARG A 666 24.98 17.80 -0.42
N GLY A 667 25.21 16.71 0.34
CA GLY A 667 25.41 16.76 1.79
C GLY A 667 24.14 17.15 2.57
N ALA A 668 24.25 17.28 3.89
CA ALA A 668 23.11 17.60 4.76
C ALA A 668 22.61 19.07 4.63
N GLU A 669 21.39 19.34 5.11
CA GLU A 669 20.80 20.67 5.23
C GLU A 669 21.26 21.36 6.54
N ASP A 670 22.55 21.65 6.64
CA ASP A 670 23.21 22.02 7.91
C ASP A 670 23.77 23.45 7.96
N THR A 671 23.75 24.20 6.86
CA THR A 671 24.19 25.61 6.85
C THR A 671 23.02 26.57 7.06
N PRO A 672 23.25 27.76 7.65
CA PRO A 672 22.20 28.77 7.85
C PRO A 672 21.47 29.16 6.56
N GLU A 673 22.18 29.23 5.44
CA GLU A 673 21.63 29.56 4.13
C GLU A 673 20.72 28.44 3.61
N LYS A 674 21.15 27.18 3.73
CA LYS A 674 20.37 26.00 3.36
C LYS A 674 19.08 25.89 4.17
N ILE A 675 19.19 26.05 5.49
CA ILE A 675 18.05 26.06 6.42
C ILE A 675 17.08 27.21 6.08
N SER A 676 17.60 28.42 5.83
CA SER A 676 16.78 29.57 5.46
C SER A 676 16.00 29.33 4.16
N ARG A 677 16.67 28.83 3.11
CA ARG A 677 16.04 28.43 1.85
C ARG A 677 14.98 27.36 2.07
N PHE A 678 15.31 26.28 2.78
CA PHE A 678 14.38 25.18 3.07
C PHE A 678 13.11 25.67 3.79
N ASN A 679 13.25 26.60 4.73
CA ASN A 679 12.11 27.21 5.42
C ASN A 679 11.25 28.08 4.49
N GLN A 680 11.86 28.84 3.57
CA GLN A 680 11.13 29.63 2.57
C GLN A 680 10.37 28.75 1.59
N GLU A 681 11.00 27.68 1.08
CA GLU A 681 10.37 26.71 0.18
C GLU A 681 9.22 25.95 0.87
N SER A 682 9.43 25.54 2.12
CA SER A 682 8.38 24.95 2.97
C SER A 682 7.19 25.87 3.15
N GLU A 683 7.43 27.16 3.38
CA GLU A 683 6.37 28.15 3.59
C GLU A 683 5.58 28.40 2.31
N LEU A 684 6.24 28.47 1.16
CA LEU A 684 5.57 28.61 -0.14
C LEU A 684 4.62 27.43 -0.40
N VAL A 685 5.07 26.20 -0.14
CA VAL A 685 4.23 25.00 -0.28
C VAL A 685 3.07 25.00 0.71
N ARG A 686 3.29 25.41 1.98
CA ARG A 686 2.20 25.55 2.96
C ARG A 686 1.14 26.55 2.55
N GLN A 687 1.57 27.72 2.06
CA GLN A 687 0.65 28.77 1.63
C GLN A 687 -0.19 28.34 0.44
N ARG A 688 0.40 27.57 -0.49
CA ARG A 688 -0.29 27.12 -1.71
C ARG A 688 -1.18 25.90 -1.46
N TRP A 689 -0.71 24.93 -0.67
CA TRP A 689 -1.29 23.59 -0.60
C TRP A 689 -1.82 23.16 0.78
N GLY A 690 -1.82 24.05 1.77
CA GLY A 690 -2.08 23.70 3.18
C GLY A 690 -3.34 22.86 3.44
N ALA A 691 -4.41 23.05 2.67
CA ALA A 691 -5.63 22.24 2.80
C ALA A 691 -5.41 20.77 2.40
N LEU A 692 -4.68 20.51 1.31
CA LEU A 692 -4.32 19.17 0.85
C LEU A 692 -3.28 18.52 1.76
N LEU A 693 -2.39 19.30 2.38
CA LEU A 693 -1.43 18.77 3.36
C LEU A 693 -2.14 18.15 4.58
N LEU A 694 -3.34 18.63 4.93
CA LEU A 694 -4.12 18.07 6.03
C LEU A 694 -5.04 16.92 5.57
N ASN A 695 -5.41 16.89 4.29
CA ASN A 695 -6.38 15.97 3.72
C ASN A 695 -5.85 15.40 2.39
N ASP A 696 -4.78 14.61 2.46
CA ASP A 696 -4.25 13.90 1.31
C ASP A 696 -5.24 12.79 0.89
N PRO A 697 -5.83 12.82 -0.32
CA PRO A 697 -6.78 11.80 -0.76
C PRO A 697 -6.15 10.40 -0.89
N SER A 698 -4.82 10.29 -1.02
CA SER A 698 -4.11 9.01 -1.05
C SER A 698 -3.76 8.46 0.35
N TYR A 699 -4.20 9.12 1.42
CA TYR A 699 -3.88 8.75 2.80
C TYR A 699 -5.09 8.91 3.74
N SER A 700 -5.27 7.98 4.68
CA SER A 700 -6.44 8.05 5.56
C SER A 700 -6.31 9.18 6.59
N PRO A 701 -7.38 9.93 6.89
CA PRO A 701 -7.41 10.89 7.99
C PRO A 701 -7.25 10.23 9.38
N ASN A 702 -7.43 8.91 9.47
CA ASN A 702 -7.26 8.12 10.70
C ASN A 702 -5.81 7.66 10.95
N LEU A 703 -4.87 8.00 10.05
CA LEU A 703 -3.45 7.64 10.14
C LEU A 703 -2.58 8.88 10.41
N THR A 704 -1.49 8.71 11.13
CA THR A 704 -0.68 9.83 11.66
C THR A 704 0.01 10.66 10.57
N LEU A 705 0.23 11.95 10.87
CA LEU A 705 1.11 12.83 10.08
C LEU A 705 2.44 13.12 10.80
N THR A 706 2.71 12.48 11.93
CA THR A 706 3.93 12.72 12.72
C THR A 706 5.01 11.66 12.50
N ALA A 707 4.68 10.54 11.87
CA ALA A 707 5.59 9.44 11.60
C ALA A 707 5.28 8.77 10.25
N ASP A 708 6.27 8.07 9.69
CA ASP A 708 6.20 7.41 8.38
C ASP A 708 5.67 5.96 8.44
N ASP A 709 5.06 5.57 9.57
CA ASP A 709 4.80 4.17 9.96
C ASP A 709 3.35 3.71 9.79
N PHE A 710 2.44 4.59 9.35
CA PHE A 710 1.00 4.31 9.26
C PHE A 710 0.38 3.93 10.61
N SER A 711 0.92 4.44 11.73
CA SER A 711 0.26 4.37 13.03
C SER A 711 -0.98 5.27 13.08
N PHE A 712 -1.80 5.10 14.13
CA PHE A 712 -3.06 5.82 14.25
C PHE A 712 -2.84 7.33 14.47
N ALA A 713 -3.71 8.14 13.85
CA ALA A 713 -3.77 9.57 14.12
C ALA A 713 -4.32 9.83 15.52
N TRP A 714 -3.69 10.75 16.25
CA TRP A 714 -4.15 11.22 17.55
C TRP A 714 -4.08 12.76 17.65
N PRO A 715 -5.21 13.48 17.54
CA PRO A 715 -6.53 12.97 17.18
C PRO A 715 -6.62 12.58 15.69
N SER A 716 -7.62 11.77 15.34
CA SER A 716 -8.06 11.61 13.95
C SER A 716 -8.43 12.97 13.34
N ARG A 717 -8.18 13.12 12.03
CA ARG A 717 -8.53 14.33 11.26
C ARG A 717 -9.98 14.34 10.75
N ILE A 718 -10.77 13.30 11.05
CA ILE A 718 -12.19 13.27 10.70
C ILE A 718 -12.98 14.26 11.57
N ALA A 719 -13.98 14.92 10.97
CA ALA A 719 -14.87 15.80 11.72
C ALA A 719 -15.67 15.00 12.78
N ASN A 720 -15.82 15.56 13.98
CA ASN A 720 -16.66 14.95 15.02
C ASN A 720 -18.14 14.99 14.58
N LEU A 721 -18.88 13.90 14.83
CA LEU A 721 -20.31 13.82 14.54
C LEU A 721 -21.18 14.49 15.61
N GLY A 722 -20.62 14.77 16.80
CA GLY A 722 -21.25 15.48 17.91
C GLY A 722 -20.79 16.92 18.04
#